data_AF-A0A7C1B5F5-F1
#
_entry.id   AF-A0A7C1B5F5-F1
#
_cell.length_a   1.000
_cell.length_b   1.000
_cell.length_c   1.000
_cell.angle_alpha   90.00
_cell.angle_beta   90.00
_cell.angle_gamma   90.00
#
_symmetry.space_group_name_H-M   'P 1'
#
loop_
_entity.id
_entity.type
_entity.pdbx_description
1 polymer ?
#
loop_
_entity_poly.entity_id
_entity_poly.type
_entity_poly.pdbx_seq_one_letter_code
_entity_poly.pdbx_strand_id
1 'polypeptide(L)'
;MAFASSGYIRFVLLVCCLAFVGVGAYATSSDEFVTEGKGQFDSCDLNGVTLTDAGKIILSVPLEKTADLEASQVWAVAADSSGAIYAGTGDEGRLYVLRPGAKPEVLFDSGEQQIHSVLVDRRGRLYAGTGPSGIVFRVDRKTGVATKLFETGEKYVWSLASGPNGEIYAGTGPNGKVFKITGPGKGEAILELGAPNITSLTFDLPGNRLLIGTSSGVVYSFTGSGKPTARLEARGMEIRTILIDGKELYVLAMGSGGGGGGAPVAERPGMSGPPDVSSAGGALRAMMSAMMSKRKAVHKAKPKRKRKPSGPSAAKSAVYRIYPDGHSERIFRSRSGSLFCMDWFKGDLLIFGYRGDLGVVVRLNKEGDADLLRSIEDTKFVSACSVPGGGFALGTSETGHLFMLSPSKMVLKGSLVSKVQDAMSRAKWGNVSWDAMTPKGAKVQLFTRSGDVSKVDDSWGDWQGPLKDAAGSKCLSPKARYIQFKAVLRRSKRGDSPSLERVAISYIQSNLPPKIKSITIHETGEDPEDVIRSAKASGVEAKYEKVKLLERFSDMPETKTLRAITWQASDPNGDSLLYSVFLKPRGGSWQPVTGQTRLTFSVVDTSVLADGKYLVKVEASDRSSNIASEQLSSEKESDEFTIDN
;
A
#
# COMPACT_ATOMS: atom_id res chain seq x y z
N MET A 1 74.59 -7.19 -44.03
CA MET A 1 75.68 -8.18 -43.88
C MET A 1 75.32 -9.10 -42.73
N ALA A 2 75.53 -10.40 -42.92
CA ALA A 2 74.93 -11.51 -42.19
C ALA A 2 75.67 -11.94 -40.91
N PHE A 3 75.03 -12.88 -40.20
CA PHE A 3 75.49 -13.80 -39.12
C PHE A 3 75.66 -13.21 -37.71
N ALA A 4 75.52 -13.94 -36.59
CA ALA A 4 74.80 -15.13 -36.12
C ALA A 4 75.40 -15.46 -34.73
N SER A 5 74.58 -15.82 -33.73
CA SER A 5 74.87 -16.72 -32.58
C SER A 5 73.76 -16.55 -31.54
N SER A 6 72.84 -17.51 -31.40
CA SER A 6 72.89 -18.75 -30.61
C SER A 6 72.95 -18.54 -29.09
N GLY A 7 71.85 -18.89 -28.42
CA GLY A 7 71.71 -18.97 -26.96
C GLY A 7 70.39 -19.66 -26.59
N TYR A 8 70.38 -21.00 -26.67
CA TYR A 8 69.30 -21.87 -26.19
C TYR A 8 69.37 -22.02 -24.66
N ILE A 9 68.28 -21.76 -23.93
CA ILE A 9 68.00 -22.40 -22.63
C ILE A 9 66.52 -22.81 -22.55
N ARG A 10 66.33 -24.03 -22.05
CA ARG A 10 65.16 -24.93 -22.07
C ARG A 10 63.96 -24.41 -21.25
N PHE A 11 62.75 -24.55 -21.80
CA PHE A 11 61.49 -24.46 -21.06
C PHE A 11 61.10 -25.86 -20.58
N VAL A 12 61.07 -26.09 -19.26
CA VAL A 12 60.54 -27.30 -18.64
C VAL A 12 59.06 -27.08 -18.36
N LEU A 13 58.20 -27.84 -19.05
CA LEU A 13 56.77 -27.94 -18.78
C LEU A 13 56.57 -28.91 -17.60
N LEU A 14 56.28 -28.38 -16.42
CA LEU A 14 55.83 -29.18 -15.28
C LEU A 14 54.30 -29.24 -15.30
N VAL A 15 53.76 -30.38 -15.73
CA VAL A 15 52.33 -30.71 -15.62
C VAL A 15 52.08 -31.24 -14.21
N CYS A 16 51.52 -30.41 -13.33
CA CYS A 16 50.93 -30.88 -12.07
C CYS A 16 49.51 -31.37 -12.33
N CYS A 17 49.34 -32.69 -12.50
CA CYS A 17 48.05 -33.36 -12.39
C CYS A 17 47.58 -33.31 -10.92
N LEU A 18 46.80 -32.29 -10.56
CA LEU A 18 45.96 -32.31 -9.37
C LEU A 18 44.74 -33.18 -9.68
N ALA A 19 44.74 -34.41 -9.15
CA ALA A 19 43.56 -35.24 -9.05
C ALA A 19 42.53 -34.53 -8.17
N PHE A 20 41.57 -33.85 -8.80
CA PHE A 20 40.34 -33.42 -8.14
C PHE A 20 39.55 -34.70 -7.80
N VAL A 21 39.65 -35.15 -6.55
CA VAL A 21 38.56 -35.94 -5.96
C VAL A 21 37.38 -34.98 -5.89
N GLY A 22 36.42 -35.18 -6.80
CA GLY A 22 35.16 -34.45 -6.80
C GLY A 22 34.38 -34.78 -5.53
N VAL A 23 34.63 -34.04 -4.46
CA VAL A 23 33.68 -33.91 -3.37
C VAL A 23 32.53 -33.09 -3.95
N GLY A 24 31.45 -33.76 -4.35
CA GLY A 24 30.21 -33.10 -4.71
C GLY A 24 29.82 -32.19 -3.55
N ALA A 25 29.85 -30.87 -3.75
CA ALA A 25 29.34 -29.92 -2.80
C ALA A 25 27.81 -30.09 -2.75
N TYR A 26 27.32 -30.76 -1.71
CA TYR A 26 25.89 -30.82 -1.41
C TYR A 26 25.46 -29.43 -0.93
N ALA A 27 24.69 -28.72 -1.75
CA ALA A 27 24.17 -27.40 -1.39
C ALA A 27 22.84 -27.59 -0.66
N THR A 28 22.81 -27.39 0.66
CA THR A 28 21.56 -27.20 1.40
C THR A 28 20.98 -25.85 1.01
N SER A 29 19.82 -25.83 0.37
CA SER A 29 19.07 -24.59 0.14
C SER A 29 18.42 -24.14 1.46
N SER A 30 18.72 -22.93 1.92
CA SER A 30 17.97 -22.31 3.02
C SER A 30 16.73 -21.60 2.48
N ASP A 31 15.60 -21.77 3.14
CA ASP A 31 14.39 -20.99 2.88
C ASP A 31 14.46 -19.61 3.55
N GLU A 32 13.63 -18.67 3.12
CA GLU A 32 13.56 -17.33 3.70
C GLU A 32 12.12 -16.84 3.84
N PHE A 33 11.80 -16.30 5.02
CA PHE A 33 10.61 -15.48 5.20
C PHE A 33 10.97 -14.02 4.98
N VAL A 34 10.34 -13.39 3.98
CA VAL A 34 10.46 -11.95 3.72
C VAL A 34 9.15 -11.26 4.11
N THR A 35 9.27 -10.19 4.89
CA THR A 35 8.18 -9.25 5.20
C THR A 35 8.55 -7.87 4.68
N GLU A 36 7.93 -7.46 3.58
CA GLU A 36 8.15 -6.18 2.92
C GLU A 36 6.89 -5.66 2.23
N GLY A 37 6.89 -4.35 1.96
CA GLY A 37 5.84 -3.71 1.20
C GLY A 37 4.49 -3.68 1.93
N LYS A 38 3.50 -3.06 1.27
CA LYS A 38 2.20 -2.83 1.89
C LYS A 38 1.48 -4.14 2.23
N GLY A 39 1.45 -5.10 1.33
CA GLY A 39 0.64 -6.32 1.49
C GLY A 39 1.02 -7.16 2.72
N GLN A 40 2.30 -7.27 3.05
CA GLN A 40 2.73 -8.08 4.19
C GLN A 40 2.74 -7.28 5.50
N PHE A 41 3.20 -6.01 5.47
CA PHE A 41 3.21 -5.17 6.67
C PHE A 41 1.81 -4.79 7.17
N ASP A 42 0.80 -4.69 6.30
CA ASP A 42 -0.57 -4.36 6.69
C ASP A 42 -1.19 -5.42 7.62
N SER A 43 -0.67 -6.64 7.59
CA SER A 43 -1.09 -7.73 8.46
C SER A 43 -0.44 -7.70 9.86
N CYS A 44 0.58 -6.86 10.05
CA CYS A 44 1.30 -6.75 11.32
C CYS A 44 0.50 -5.98 12.37
N ASP A 45 0.76 -6.27 13.64
CA ASP A 45 0.27 -5.44 14.74
C ASP A 45 1.17 -4.21 14.88
N LEU A 46 0.59 -3.02 14.69
CA LEU A 46 1.31 -1.74 14.64
C LEU A 46 0.96 -0.90 15.88
N ASN A 47 1.98 -0.54 16.66
CA ASN A 47 1.82 0.31 17.84
C ASN A 47 2.75 1.52 17.76
N GLY A 48 2.18 2.73 17.63
CA GLY A 48 2.95 3.97 17.47
C GLY A 48 3.74 4.05 16.16
N VAL A 49 3.41 3.21 15.17
CA VAL A 49 3.97 3.25 13.82
C VAL A 49 2.84 3.23 12.78
N THR A 50 3.12 3.75 11.59
CA THR A 50 2.21 3.79 10.44
C THR A 50 2.90 3.13 9.24
N LEU A 51 2.13 2.41 8.42
CA LEU A 51 2.57 1.88 7.13
C LEU A 51 2.31 2.92 6.02
N THR A 52 3.36 3.32 5.29
CA THR A 52 3.26 4.26 4.18
C THR A 52 2.79 3.58 2.89
N ASP A 53 2.35 4.38 1.91
CA ASP A 53 2.02 3.84 0.57
C ASP A 53 3.23 3.23 -0.15
N ALA A 54 4.44 3.71 0.17
CA ALA A 54 5.68 3.15 -0.34
C ALA A 54 6.05 1.81 0.34
N GLY A 55 5.23 1.32 1.26
CA GLY A 55 5.48 0.05 1.97
C GLY A 55 6.48 0.16 3.11
N LYS A 56 6.71 1.38 3.64
CA LYS A 56 7.64 1.62 4.75
C LYS A 56 6.90 1.72 6.07
N ILE A 57 7.49 1.23 7.14
CA ILE A 57 7.03 1.49 8.51
C ILE A 57 7.76 2.71 9.06
N ILE A 58 7.00 3.71 9.49
CA ILE A 58 7.51 4.97 10.09
C ILE A 58 6.86 5.22 11.45
N LEU A 59 7.45 6.08 12.28
CA LEU A 59 6.82 6.51 13.54
C LEU A 59 5.56 7.33 13.27
N SER A 60 4.48 7.04 14.01
CA SER A 60 3.22 7.75 13.83
C SER A 60 3.28 9.19 14.36
N VAL A 61 2.55 10.06 13.66
CA VAL A 61 2.24 11.41 14.14
C VAL A 61 0.88 11.37 14.87
N PRO A 62 0.75 11.92 16.08
CA PRO A 62 -0.53 12.04 16.76
C PRO A 62 -1.55 12.81 15.93
N LEU A 63 -2.73 12.23 15.78
CA LEU A 63 -3.90 12.78 15.12
C LEU A 63 -5.11 12.45 16.00
N GLU A 64 -5.68 13.48 16.62
CA GLU A 64 -6.72 13.33 17.65
C GLU A 64 -7.95 14.12 17.27
N LYS A 65 -9.15 13.55 17.48
CA LYS A 65 -10.40 14.31 17.42
C LYS A 65 -10.43 15.25 18.63
N THR A 66 -10.41 16.55 18.38
CA THR A 66 -10.41 17.58 19.43
C THR A 66 -11.78 18.13 19.73
N ALA A 67 -12.69 18.12 18.76
CA ALA A 67 -14.07 18.55 18.98
C ALA A 67 -15.06 17.82 18.07
N ASP A 68 -16.27 17.70 18.59
CA ASP A 68 -17.48 17.39 17.83
C ASP A 68 -18.25 18.69 17.70
N LEU A 69 -18.46 19.17 16.48
CA LEU A 69 -19.29 20.34 16.25
C LEU A 69 -20.67 19.84 15.84
N GLU A 70 -21.72 20.46 16.35
CA GLU A 70 -23.11 20.17 15.96
C GLU A 70 -23.36 20.71 14.55
N ALA A 71 -22.73 20.08 13.57
CA ALA A 71 -22.75 20.39 12.15
C ALA A 71 -22.38 19.15 11.35
N SER A 72 -22.68 19.13 10.06
CA SER A 72 -22.30 18.03 9.18
C SER A 72 -20.98 18.26 8.44
N GLN A 73 -20.58 19.52 8.21
CA GLN A 73 -19.31 19.85 7.57
C GLN A 73 -18.60 21.02 8.25
N VAL A 74 -17.28 20.98 8.23
CA VAL A 74 -16.39 22.08 8.61
C VAL A 74 -15.64 22.57 7.36
N TRP A 75 -16.25 23.51 6.64
CA TRP A 75 -15.77 23.97 5.33
C TRP A 75 -14.50 24.80 5.40
N ALA A 76 -14.29 25.54 6.50
CA ALA A 76 -13.14 26.39 6.67
C ALA A 76 -12.65 26.39 8.12
N VAL A 77 -11.33 26.43 8.28
CA VAL A 77 -10.68 26.59 9.57
C VAL A 77 -9.61 27.68 9.49
N ALA A 78 -9.49 28.47 10.55
CA ALA A 78 -8.42 29.45 10.72
C ALA A 78 -7.95 29.44 12.17
N ALA A 79 -6.71 29.82 12.42
CA ALA A 79 -6.18 29.94 13.77
C ALA A 79 -5.62 31.35 14.00
N ASP A 80 -5.65 31.79 15.25
CA ASP A 80 -4.99 33.02 15.67
C ASP A 80 -3.65 32.75 16.38
N SER A 81 -2.94 33.82 16.72
CA SER A 81 -1.65 33.76 17.43
C SER A 81 -1.73 33.22 18.86
N SER A 82 -2.93 33.16 19.46
CA SER A 82 -3.15 32.55 20.78
C SER A 82 -3.39 31.04 20.70
N GLY A 83 -3.57 30.50 19.50
CA GLY A 83 -3.90 29.09 19.26
C GLY A 83 -5.39 28.78 19.33
N ALA A 84 -6.27 29.78 19.36
CA ALA A 84 -7.69 29.52 19.20
C ALA A 84 -7.99 29.21 17.72
N ILE A 85 -8.84 28.22 17.51
CA ILE A 85 -9.25 27.72 16.19
C ILE A 85 -10.68 28.20 15.93
N TYR A 86 -10.90 28.76 14.75
CA TYR A 86 -12.20 29.21 14.27
C TYR A 86 -12.64 28.29 13.14
N ALA A 87 -13.85 27.77 13.22
CA ALA A 87 -14.37 26.76 12.31
C ALA A 87 -15.72 27.20 11.73
N GLY A 88 -15.77 27.41 10.40
CA GLY A 88 -16.98 27.72 9.67
C GLY A 88 -17.66 26.46 9.17
N THR A 89 -18.96 26.30 9.45
CA THR A 89 -19.67 25.05 9.21
C THR A 89 -20.73 25.12 8.10
N GLY A 90 -21.18 23.94 7.68
CA GLY A 90 -22.39 23.74 6.86
C GLY A 90 -23.65 23.54 7.70
N ASP A 91 -24.78 23.38 7.00
CA ASP A 91 -26.16 23.15 7.46
C ASP A 91 -26.84 24.22 8.32
N GLU A 92 -26.08 25.07 9.03
CA GLU A 92 -26.61 26.22 9.79
C GLU A 92 -25.64 27.42 9.79
N GLY A 93 -24.60 27.41 8.94
CA GLY A 93 -23.68 28.54 8.76
C GLY A 93 -23.12 29.13 10.06
N ARG A 94 -22.72 28.27 11.00
CA ARG A 94 -22.16 28.71 12.30
C ARG A 94 -20.65 28.83 12.26
N LEU A 95 -20.15 29.80 13.00
CA LEU A 95 -18.73 29.99 13.29
C LEU A 95 -18.47 29.55 14.72
N TYR A 96 -17.79 28.42 14.87
CA TYR A 96 -17.34 27.93 16.16
C TYR A 96 -15.97 28.49 16.52
N VAL A 97 -15.70 28.61 17.82
CA VAL A 97 -14.36 28.83 18.36
C VAL A 97 -13.98 27.71 19.32
N LEU A 98 -12.78 27.18 19.16
CA LEU A 98 -12.13 26.24 20.06
C LEU A 98 -10.87 26.89 20.63
N ARG A 99 -10.92 27.31 21.89
CA ARG A 99 -9.74 27.86 22.59
C ARG A 99 -8.90 26.72 23.18
N PRO A 100 -7.57 26.88 23.32
CA PRO A 100 -6.73 25.86 23.93
C PRO A 100 -7.25 25.40 25.30
N GLY A 101 -7.50 24.10 25.46
CA GLY A 101 -7.99 23.51 26.71
C GLY A 101 -9.48 23.75 27.02
N ALA A 102 -10.23 24.41 26.15
CA ALA A 102 -11.66 24.66 26.31
C ALA A 102 -12.50 23.73 25.41
N LYS A 103 -13.81 23.66 25.69
CA LYS A 103 -14.79 23.05 24.78
C LYS A 103 -15.09 23.99 23.60
N PRO A 104 -15.52 23.46 22.44
CA PRO A 104 -15.99 24.29 21.35
C PRO A 104 -17.25 25.06 21.76
N GLU A 105 -17.40 26.29 21.27
CA GLU A 105 -18.62 27.09 21.43
C GLU A 105 -18.97 27.78 20.11
N VAL A 106 -20.26 28.05 19.89
CA VAL A 106 -20.71 28.89 18.78
C VAL A 106 -20.35 30.34 19.10
N LEU A 107 -19.44 30.92 18.33
CA LEU A 107 -19.04 32.32 18.46
C LEU A 107 -20.02 33.24 17.71
N PHE A 108 -20.50 32.81 16.55
CA PHE A 108 -21.36 33.59 15.69
C PHE A 108 -22.25 32.66 14.85
N ASP A 109 -23.54 32.97 14.80
CA ASP A 109 -24.49 32.37 13.87
C ASP A 109 -24.77 33.38 12.76
N SER A 110 -24.49 33.00 11.51
CA SER A 110 -24.63 33.92 10.38
C SER A 110 -26.07 34.10 9.90
N GLY A 111 -26.98 33.22 10.31
CA GLY A 111 -28.32 33.10 9.71
C GLY A 111 -28.31 32.57 8.27
N GLU A 112 -27.13 32.19 7.75
CA GLU A 112 -26.95 31.60 6.42
C GLU A 112 -26.78 30.08 6.52
N GLN A 113 -26.85 29.38 5.39
CA GLN A 113 -26.70 27.92 5.40
C GLN A 113 -25.25 27.48 5.60
N GLN A 114 -24.29 28.26 5.10
CA GLN A 114 -22.89 27.83 5.01
C GLN A 114 -21.92 28.99 5.27
N ILE A 115 -20.85 28.72 6.03
CA ILE A 115 -19.64 29.54 6.07
C ILE A 115 -18.54 28.82 5.28
N HIS A 116 -18.23 29.29 4.08
CA HIS A 116 -17.24 28.66 3.19
C HIS A 116 -15.80 29.13 3.41
N SER A 117 -15.62 30.31 3.99
CA SER A 117 -14.30 30.88 4.21
C SER A 117 -14.21 31.56 5.56
N VAL A 118 -13.08 31.35 6.25
CA VAL A 118 -12.76 31.98 7.53
C VAL A 118 -11.33 32.51 7.43
N LEU A 119 -11.12 33.75 7.85
CA LEU A 119 -9.82 34.41 7.80
C LEU A 119 -9.55 35.15 9.11
N VAL A 120 -8.39 34.88 9.71
CA VAL A 120 -7.78 35.76 10.73
C VAL A 120 -6.69 36.55 10.03
N ASP A 121 -6.84 37.87 9.96
CA ASP A 121 -5.86 38.71 9.29
C ASP A 121 -4.61 38.97 10.15
N ARG A 122 -3.61 39.66 9.57
CA ARG A 122 -2.35 39.97 10.27
C ARG A 122 -2.51 40.91 11.47
N ARG A 123 -3.66 41.59 11.59
CA ARG A 123 -4.02 42.44 12.74
C ARG A 123 -4.88 41.67 13.75
N GLY A 124 -5.08 40.37 13.55
CA GLY A 124 -5.87 39.50 14.42
C GLY A 124 -7.38 39.68 14.31
N ARG A 125 -7.88 40.32 13.25
CA ARG A 125 -9.32 40.51 12.98
C ARG A 125 -9.88 39.26 12.29
N LEU A 126 -11.07 38.82 12.70
CA LEU A 126 -11.73 37.63 12.19
C LEU A 126 -12.82 37.99 11.18
N TYR A 127 -12.83 37.26 10.07
CA TYR A 127 -13.79 37.41 8.99
C TYR A 127 -14.38 36.05 8.60
N ALA A 128 -15.64 36.06 8.19
CA ALA A 128 -16.37 34.89 7.71
C ALA A 128 -17.10 35.22 6.40
N GLY A 129 -16.92 34.38 5.38
CA GLY A 129 -17.60 34.45 4.10
C GLY A 129 -18.67 33.36 3.99
N THR A 130 -19.87 33.75 3.58
CA THR A 130 -21.08 32.93 3.66
C THR A 130 -21.66 32.54 2.29
N GLY A 131 -22.65 31.66 2.31
CA GLY A 131 -23.62 31.45 1.24
C GLY A 131 -24.95 30.91 1.78
N PRO A 132 -26.07 31.12 1.06
CA PRO A 132 -26.17 31.54 -0.34
C PRO A 132 -26.31 33.06 -0.62
N SER A 133 -26.18 33.95 0.37
CA SER A 133 -26.31 35.40 0.16
C SER A 133 -24.97 36.11 -0.12
N GLY A 134 -23.85 35.37 -0.14
CA GLY A 134 -22.52 35.90 -0.45
C GLY A 134 -22.07 37.08 0.43
N ILE A 135 -22.31 36.98 1.74
CA ILE A 135 -22.00 38.04 2.71
C ILE A 135 -20.63 37.80 3.33
N VAL A 136 -19.85 38.88 3.47
CA VAL A 136 -18.63 38.92 4.29
C VAL A 136 -18.95 39.59 5.62
N PHE A 137 -18.78 38.85 6.71
CA PHE A 137 -18.89 39.35 8.08
C PHE A 137 -17.52 39.64 8.67
N ARG A 138 -17.42 40.70 9.49
CA ARG A 138 -16.34 40.87 10.46
C ARG A 138 -16.88 40.52 11.84
N VAL A 139 -16.21 39.61 12.54
CA VAL A 139 -16.66 39.07 13.83
C VAL A 139 -15.66 39.46 14.93
N ASP A 140 -16.17 39.96 16.05
CA ASP A 140 -15.35 40.15 17.24
C ASP A 140 -15.03 38.80 17.90
N ARG A 141 -13.74 38.50 18.04
CA ARG A 141 -13.23 37.20 18.52
C ARG A 141 -13.55 36.91 20.00
N LYS A 142 -13.89 37.93 20.77
CA LYS A 142 -14.17 37.83 22.21
C LYS A 142 -15.67 37.77 22.47
N THR A 143 -16.43 38.63 21.81
CA THR A 143 -17.86 38.79 22.10
C THR A 143 -18.77 38.07 21.11
N GLY A 144 -18.26 37.68 19.94
CA GLY A 144 -19.07 37.11 18.87
C GLY A 144 -19.90 38.14 18.09
N VAL A 145 -19.86 39.42 18.48
CA VAL A 145 -20.58 40.49 17.79
C VAL A 145 -20.07 40.60 16.36
N ALA A 146 -20.96 40.36 15.41
CA ALA A 146 -20.65 40.41 13.98
C ALA A 146 -21.24 41.66 13.33
N THR A 147 -20.47 42.24 12.42
CA THR A 147 -20.92 43.32 11.54
C THR A 147 -20.89 42.83 10.10
N LYS A 148 -21.98 43.01 9.35
CA LYS A 148 -21.98 42.83 7.90
C LYS A 148 -20.99 43.81 7.29
N LEU A 149 -19.86 43.31 6.82
CA LEU A 149 -18.81 44.14 6.24
C LEU A 149 -19.17 44.49 4.80
N PHE A 150 -19.61 43.51 4.02
CA PHE A 150 -19.96 43.71 2.62
C PHE A 150 -20.85 42.58 2.11
N GLU A 151 -21.77 42.91 1.21
CA GLU A 151 -22.63 41.96 0.51
C GLU A 151 -22.24 41.99 -0.96
N THR A 152 -21.79 40.84 -1.47
CA THR A 152 -21.13 40.80 -2.79
C THR A 152 -22.12 40.83 -3.96
N GLY A 153 -23.40 40.53 -3.70
CA GLY A 153 -24.39 40.26 -4.75
C GLY A 153 -24.18 38.92 -5.47
N GLU A 154 -23.17 38.15 -5.08
CA GLU A 154 -22.92 36.79 -5.55
C GLU A 154 -23.45 35.77 -4.54
N LYS A 155 -23.57 34.50 -4.93
CA LYS A 155 -24.19 33.48 -4.08
C LYS A 155 -23.27 32.99 -2.96
N TYR A 156 -21.98 32.86 -3.25
CA TYR A 156 -21.02 32.23 -2.33
C TYR A 156 -19.75 33.06 -2.20
N VAL A 157 -19.24 33.20 -0.97
CA VAL A 157 -17.87 33.68 -0.70
C VAL A 157 -16.96 32.48 -0.41
N TRP A 158 -16.35 31.93 -1.46
CA TRP A 158 -15.53 30.72 -1.41
C TRP A 158 -14.16 30.94 -0.76
N SER A 159 -13.58 32.12 -0.90
CA SER A 159 -12.23 32.38 -0.40
C SER A 159 -12.06 33.84 0.06
N LEU A 160 -11.19 34.02 1.06
CA LEU A 160 -10.84 35.32 1.62
C LEU A 160 -9.31 35.45 1.70
N ALA A 161 -8.78 36.63 1.42
CA ALA A 161 -7.38 36.96 1.64
C ALA A 161 -7.22 38.39 2.20
N SER A 162 -6.22 38.58 3.08
CA SER A 162 -5.87 39.90 3.60
C SER A 162 -4.89 40.60 2.65
N GLY A 163 -5.20 41.84 2.30
CA GLY A 163 -4.29 42.78 1.65
C GLY A 163 -3.25 43.37 2.62
N PRO A 164 -2.27 44.12 2.08
CA PRO A 164 -1.17 44.71 2.85
C PRO A 164 -1.62 45.82 3.80
N ASN A 165 -2.67 46.59 3.45
CA ASN A 165 -3.13 47.72 4.27
C ASN A 165 -4.34 47.36 5.15
N GLY A 166 -4.72 46.08 5.15
CA GLY A 166 -5.87 45.56 5.90
C GLY A 166 -7.17 45.54 5.11
N GLU A 167 -7.12 45.71 3.79
CA GLU A 167 -8.21 45.39 2.87
C GLU A 167 -8.47 43.88 2.87
N ILE A 168 -9.71 43.49 2.58
CA ILE A 168 -10.10 42.08 2.44
C ILE A 168 -10.46 41.81 0.98
N TYR A 169 -9.88 40.78 0.41
CA TYR A 169 -10.24 40.28 -0.91
C TYR A 169 -11.19 39.11 -0.76
N ALA A 170 -12.32 39.13 -1.48
CA ALA A 170 -13.32 38.07 -1.45
C ALA A 170 -13.45 37.46 -2.84
N GLY A 171 -13.24 36.15 -2.93
CA GLY A 171 -13.42 35.35 -4.13
C GLY A 171 -14.79 34.69 -4.10
N THR A 172 -15.58 34.89 -5.15
CA THR A 172 -16.99 34.51 -5.16
C THR A 172 -17.36 33.52 -6.26
N GLY A 173 -18.61 33.05 -6.23
CA GLY A 173 -19.27 32.33 -7.30
C GLY A 173 -20.79 32.56 -7.29
N PRO A 174 -21.51 32.27 -8.39
CA PRO A 174 -21.08 31.45 -9.51
C PRO A 174 -20.47 32.22 -10.71
N ASN A 175 -20.24 33.53 -10.62
CA ASN A 175 -19.70 34.32 -11.73
C ASN A 175 -18.18 34.57 -11.64
N GLY A 176 -17.48 33.94 -10.67
CA GLY A 176 -16.03 34.04 -10.53
C GLY A 176 -15.48 35.46 -10.41
N LYS A 177 -16.07 36.26 -9.52
CA LYS A 177 -15.62 37.64 -9.26
C LYS A 177 -14.65 37.70 -8.09
N VAL A 178 -13.80 38.72 -8.11
CA VAL A 178 -12.96 39.10 -6.97
C VAL A 178 -13.36 40.50 -6.53
N PHE A 179 -13.72 40.65 -5.27
CA PHE A 179 -14.03 41.92 -4.64
C PHE A 179 -12.87 42.40 -3.77
N LYS A 180 -12.59 43.70 -3.78
CA LYS A 180 -11.72 44.37 -2.82
C LYS A 180 -12.59 45.16 -1.84
N ILE A 181 -12.47 44.86 -0.55
CA ILE A 181 -13.28 45.44 0.53
C ILE A 181 -12.36 46.25 1.45
N THR A 182 -12.57 47.56 1.51
CA THR A 182 -11.74 48.49 2.29
C THR A 182 -12.36 48.89 3.62
N GLY A 183 -13.66 48.60 3.81
CA GLY A 183 -14.40 48.87 5.03
C GLY A 183 -15.88 48.52 4.89
N PRO A 184 -16.71 48.78 5.93
CA PRO A 184 -18.14 48.50 5.90
C PRO A 184 -18.83 49.17 4.70
N GLY A 185 -19.50 48.37 3.86
CA GLY A 185 -20.18 48.83 2.63
C GLY A 185 -19.26 49.31 1.51
N LYS A 186 -17.93 49.31 1.71
CA LYS A 186 -16.94 49.84 0.77
C LYS A 186 -16.21 48.71 0.04
N GLY A 187 -16.97 47.93 -0.74
CA GLY A 187 -16.44 46.86 -1.58
C GLY A 187 -16.71 47.14 -3.06
N GLU A 188 -15.77 46.76 -3.92
CA GLU A 188 -15.89 46.88 -5.37
C GLU A 188 -15.39 45.60 -6.06
N ALA A 189 -16.03 45.19 -7.15
CA ALA A 189 -15.54 44.11 -8.00
C ALA A 189 -14.33 44.62 -8.80
N ILE A 190 -13.17 44.02 -8.59
CA ILE A 190 -11.92 44.40 -9.26
C ILE A 190 -11.56 43.46 -10.41
N LEU A 191 -12.16 42.26 -10.45
CA LEU A 191 -11.96 41.27 -11.51
C LEU A 191 -13.21 40.40 -11.69
N GLU A 192 -13.41 39.96 -12.92
CA GLU A 192 -14.33 38.88 -13.32
C GLU A 192 -13.57 37.97 -14.29
N LEU A 193 -13.39 36.68 -13.92
CA LEU A 193 -12.49 35.77 -14.64
C LEU A 193 -13.22 34.78 -15.56
N GLY A 194 -14.55 34.87 -15.68
CA GLY A 194 -15.36 33.94 -16.49
C GLY A 194 -15.33 32.48 -16.03
N ALA A 195 -14.73 32.20 -14.86
CA ALA A 195 -14.75 30.90 -14.20
C ALA A 195 -15.94 30.84 -13.23
N PRO A 196 -16.50 29.66 -12.91
CA PRO A 196 -17.63 29.59 -11.99
C PRO A 196 -17.30 30.09 -10.57
N ASN A 197 -16.20 29.63 -9.98
CA ASN A 197 -15.87 29.93 -8.59
C ASN A 197 -14.42 30.36 -8.43
N ILE A 198 -14.18 31.36 -7.58
CA ILE A 198 -12.85 31.71 -7.07
C ILE A 198 -12.59 30.95 -5.77
N THR A 199 -11.93 29.81 -5.88
CA THR A 199 -11.83 28.78 -4.83
C THR A 199 -10.64 28.98 -3.89
N SER A 200 -9.65 29.78 -4.29
CA SER A 200 -8.49 30.12 -3.46
C SER A 200 -8.01 31.54 -3.75
N LEU A 201 -7.66 32.28 -2.69
CA LEU A 201 -7.03 33.60 -2.78
C LEU A 201 -5.80 33.64 -1.87
N THR A 202 -4.72 34.22 -2.35
CA THR A 202 -3.51 34.44 -1.55
C THR A 202 -2.86 35.75 -1.98
N PHE A 203 -2.57 36.64 -1.03
CA PHE A 203 -1.85 37.87 -1.32
C PHE A 203 -0.34 37.65 -1.15
N ASP A 204 0.39 37.72 -2.26
CA ASP A 204 1.85 37.72 -2.26
C ASP A 204 2.34 39.11 -1.88
N LEU A 205 2.62 39.30 -0.58
CA LEU A 205 3.05 40.59 -0.03
C LEU A 205 4.39 41.05 -0.63
N PRO A 206 5.46 40.22 -0.70
CA PRO A 206 6.70 40.62 -1.38
C PRO A 206 6.49 40.97 -2.85
N GLY A 207 5.65 40.22 -3.56
CA GLY A 207 5.36 40.45 -4.98
C GLY A 207 4.30 41.52 -5.26
N ASN A 208 3.68 42.09 -4.21
CA ASN A 208 2.54 43.01 -4.26
C ASN A 208 1.46 42.59 -5.29
N ARG A 209 1.03 41.32 -5.21
CA ARG A 209 0.06 40.76 -6.17
C ARG A 209 -0.88 39.77 -5.51
N LEU A 210 -2.10 39.71 -6.02
CA LEU A 210 -3.10 38.72 -5.66
C LEU A 210 -2.95 37.49 -6.55
N LEU A 211 -2.82 36.33 -5.92
CA LEU A 211 -2.87 35.01 -6.57
C LEU A 211 -4.28 34.45 -6.42
N ILE A 212 -4.84 33.99 -7.54
CA ILE A 212 -6.25 33.64 -7.67
C ILE A 212 -6.37 32.25 -8.26
N GLY A 213 -6.92 31.31 -7.50
CA GLY A 213 -7.23 29.96 -7.96
C GLY A 213 -8.71 29.84 -8.33
N THR A 214 -9.00 29.18 -9.44
CA THR A 214 -10.37 28.98 -9.93
C THR A 214 -10.81 27.53 -9.91
N SER A 215 -12.13 27.31 -9.91
CA SER A 215 -12.74 25.99 -10.12
C SER A 215 -12.53 25.43 -11.53
N SER A 216 -12.14 26.26 -12.49
CA SER A 216 -11.74 25.84 -13.84
C SER A 216 -10.27 25.39 -13.93
N GLY A 217 -9.53 25.44 -12.82
CA GLY A 217 -8.17 24.91 -12.75
C GLY A 217 -7.09 25.90 -13.15
N VAL A 218 -7.39 27.20 -13.17
CA VAL A 218 -6.42 28.23 -13.58
C VAL A 218 -5.95 29.00 -12.36
N VAL A 219 -4.63 29.24 -12.30
CA VAL A 219 -4.03 30.19 -11.36
C VAL A 219 -3.77 31.49 -12.10
N TYR A 220 -4.33 32.60 -11.62
CA TYR A 220 -4.02 33.94 -12.11
C TYR A 220 -3.20 34.73 -11.09
N SER A 221 -2.39 35.66 -11.58
CA SER A 221 -1.79 36.73 -10.78
C SER A 221 -2.33 38.09 -11.21
N PHE A 222 -2.61 38.95 -10.24
CA PHE A 222 -3.12 40.30 -10.48
C PHE A 222 -2.45 41.34 -9.58
N THR A 223 -1.94 42.42 -10.16
CA THR A 223 -1.19 43.48 -9.44
C THR A 223 -2.07 44.64 -8.96
N GLY A 224 -3.39 44.53 -9.09
CA GLY A 224 -4.33 45.61 -8.74
C GLY A 224 -4.67 46.56 -9.90
N SER A 225 -3.99 46.43 -11.04
CA SER A 225 -4.25 47.19 -12.27
C SER A 225 -3.99 46.34 -13.51
N GLY A 226 -4.61 46.71 -14.63
CA GLY A 226 -4.44 46.00 -15.90
C GLY A 226 -5.17 44.66 -15.96
N LYS A 227 -4.71 43.77 -16.85
CA LYS A 227 -5.30 42.43 -17.03
C LYS A 227 -4.63 41.40 -16.11
N PRO A 228 -5.39 40.45 -15.55
CA PRO A 228 -4.81 39.32 -14.81
C PRO A 228 -3.98 38.45 -15.76
N THR A 229 -2.88 37.89 -15.25
CA THR A 229 -1.99 36.99 -16.01
C THR A 229 -2.16 35.56 -15.53
N ALA A 230 -2.45 34.62 -16.43
CA ALA A 230 -2.47 33.20 -16.11
C ALA A 230 -1.04 32.70 -15.81
N ARG A 231 -0.90 31.87 -14.78
CA ARG A 231 0.37 31.30 -14.29
C ARG A 231 0.43 29.78 -14.41
N LEU A 232 -0.72 29.11 -14.37
CA LEU A 232 -0.85 27.66 -14.47
C LEU A 232 -2.25 27.30 -14.94
N GLU A 233 -2.37 26.28 -15.79
CA GLU A 233 -3.62 25.59 -16.12
C GLU A 233 -3.53 24.11 -15.71
N ALA A 234 -4.21 23.74 -14.63
CA ALA A 234 -4.41 22.36 -14.19
C ALA A 234 -5.69 21.79 -14.80
N ARG A 235 -5.61 21.35 -16.06
CA ARG A 235 -6.76 20.89 -16.85
C ARG A 235 -7.61 19.84 -16.14
N GLY A 236 -8.93 20.11 -16.06
CA GLY A 236 -9.91 19.20 -15.46
C GLY A 236 -9.84 19.12 -13.92
N MET A 237 -9.19 20.09 -13.29
CA MET A 237 -9.06 20.19 -11.83
C MET A 237 -9.53 21.55 -11.34
N GLU A 238 -9.83 21.64 -10.05
CA GLU A 238 -10.09 22.87 -9.31
C GLU A 238 -8.85 23.23 -8.48
N ILE A 239 -8.48 24.51 -8.44
CA ILE A 239 -7.39 24.99 -7.58
C ILE A 239 -7.91 25.11 -6.15
N ARG A 240 -7.26 24.40 -5.21
CA ARG A 240 -7.69 24.34 -3.80
C ARG A 240 -6.83 25.18 -2.87
N THR A 241 -5.53 25.24 -3.13
CA THR A 241 -4.59 25.98 -2.27
C THR A 241 -3.43 26.50 -3.10
N ILE A 242 -3.00 27.72 -2.79
CA ILE A 242 -1.80 28.33 -3.33
C ILE A 242 -0.91 28.72 -2.15
N LEU A 243 0.30 28.19 -2.09
CA LEU A 243 1.30 28.55 -1.09
C LEU A 243 2.47 29.24 -1.78
N ILE A 244 3.12 30.14 -1.05
CA ILE A 244 4.29 30.89 -1.51
C ILE A 244 5.49 30.42 -0.71
N ASP A 245 6.61 30.15 -1.38
CA ASP A 245 7.91 29.91 -0.77
C ASP A 245 8.98 30.71 -1.51
N GLY A 246 9.42 31.80 -0.88
CA GLY A 246 10.28 32.78 -1.54
C GLY A 246 9.61 33.37 -2.79
N LYS A 247 10.14 33.04 -3.97
CA LYS A 247 9.61 33.48 -5.28
C LYS A 247 8.84 32.39 -6.02
N GLU A 248 8.77 31.19 -5.45
CA GLU A 248 8.09 30.04 -6.02
C GLU A 248 6.68 29.91 -5.47
N LEU A 249 5.80 29.31 -6.28
CA LEU A 249 4.43 28.99 -5.88
C LEU A 249 4.24 27.48 -5.85
N TYR A 250 3.51 26.99 -4.86
CA TYR A 250 3.08 25.60 -4.78
C TYR A 250 1.56 25.59 -4.86
N VAL A 251 1.01 24.79 -5.76
CA VAL A 251 -0.43 24.80 -6.09
C VAL A 251 -1.00 23.40 -5.95
N LEU A 252 -1.97 23.25 -5.04
CA LEU A 252 -2.77 22.04 -4.92
C LEU A 252 -3.98 22.14 -5.84
N ALA A 253 -4.12 21.17 -6.72
CA ALA A 253 -5.27 21.02 -7.60
C ALA A 253 -5.97 19.68 -7.36
N MET A 254 -7.30 19.68 -7.43
CA MET A 254 -8.14 18.51 -7.21
C MET A 254 -9.06 18.27 -8.40
N GLY A 255 -9.03 17.06 -8.97
CA GLY A 255 -9.91 16.65 -10.06
C GLY A 255 -11.38 16.59 -9.60
N SER A 256 -12.30 16.86 -10.52
CA SER A 256 -13.75 16.80 -10.27
C SER A 256 -14.24 15.35 -10.10
N GLY A 257 -13.92 14.74 -8.95
CA GLY A 257 -14.40 13.43 -8.56
C GLY A 257 -15.76 13.50 -7.88
N GLY A 258 -16.84 13.77 -8.62
CA GLY A 258 -18.23 13.39 -8.27
C GLY A 258 -18.77 13.69 -6.86
N GLY A 259 -18.21 14.65 -6.11
CA GLY A 259 -18.61 14.98 -4.75
C GLY A 259 -18.58 16.48 -4.53
N GLY A 260 -19.74 17.12 -4.72
CA GLY A 260 -19.95 18.56 -4.56
C GLY A 260 -21.28 18.93 -5.20
N GLY A 261 -22.29 19.16 -4.38
CA GLY A 261 -23.66 19.49 -4.79
C GLY A 261 -23.71 20.74 -5.68
N GLY A 262 -23.74 20.50 -6.98
CA GLY A 262 -24.15 21.45 -8.01
C GLY A 262 -24.83 20.63 -9.09
N ALA A 263 -26.15 20.57 -9.08
CA ALA A 263 -26.89 19.99 -10.18
C ALA A 263 -26.45 20.70 -11.48
N PRO A 264 -26.13 19.97 -12.57
CA PRO A 264 -25.84 20.60 -13.85
C PRO A 264 -27.11 21.29 -14.33
N VAL A 265 -27.03 22.61 -14.52
CA VAL A 265 -28.02 23.38 -15.28
C VAL A 265 -27.92 22.89 -16.72
N ALA A 266 -28.89 22.08 -17.14
CA ALA A 266 -29.09 21.82 -18.56
C ALA A 266 -29.71 23.06 -19.18
N GLU A 267 -28.94 23.78 -19.99
CA GLU A 267 -29.49 24.75 -20.94
C GLU A 267 -30.47 24.03 -21.88
N ARG A 268 -31.74 24.46 -21.89
CA ARG A 268 -32.64 24.25 -23.02
C ARG A 268 -32.81 25.59 -23.73
N PRO A 269 -32.68 25.67 -25.06
CA PRO A 269 -33.07 26.87 -25.80
C PRO A 269 -34.59 27.03 -25.74
N GLY A 270 -35.05 28.27 -25.55
CA GLY A 270 -36.44 28.60 -25.26
C GLY A 270 -37.41 28.42 -26.43
N MET A 271 -38.68 28.26 -26.08
CA MET A 271 -39.83 28.75 -26.85
C MET A 271 -41.03 28.93 -25.91
N SER A 272 -41.43 30.20 -25.77
CA SER A 272 -42.77 30.79 -25.54
C SER A 272 -43.82 30.16 -24.59
N GLY A 273 -44.24 30.99 -23.61
CA GLY A 273 -45.65 31.14 -23.17
C GLY A 273 -45.98 30.64 -21.74
N PRO A 274 -46.64 31.45 -20.86
CA PRO A 274 -47.14 30.98 -19.56
C PRO A 274 -48.57 30.39 -19.70
N PRO A 275 -49.01 29.49 -18.80
CA PRO A 275 -49.83 30.00 -17.69
C PRO A 275 -49.73 29.22 -16.35
N ASP A 276 -50.02 29.99 -15.30
CA ASP A 276 -50.78 29.73 -14.06
C ASP A 276 -50.46 28.66 -12.99
N VAL A 277 -50.86 29.07 -11.80
CA VAL A 277 -50.61 28.59 -10.44
C VAL A 277 -51.57 27.47 -10.03
N SER A 278 -51.09 26.40 -9.37
CA SER A 278 -51.67 25.84 -8.11
C SER A 278 -51.21 24.41 -7.74
N SER A 279 -50.94 24.25 -6.45
CA SER A 279 -50.93 23.02 -5.62
C SER A 279 -49.88 21.92 -5.88
N ALA A 280 -48.90 21.84 -4.98
CA ALA A 280 -48.00 20.69 -4.84
C ALA A 280 -48.12 20.10 -3.43
N GLY A 281 -49.12 19.24 -3.25
CA GLY A 281 -49.31 18.42 -2.07
C GLY A 281 -49.94 17.09 -2.49
N GLY A 282 -49.14 16.14 -2.99
CA GLY A 282 -49.67 14.83 -3.38
C GLY A 282 -48.71 13.88 -4.10
N ALA A 283 -47.71 14.38 -4.81
CA ALA A 283 -46.88 13.52 -5.68
C ALA A 283 -45.84 12.66 -4.95
N LEU A 284 -45.48 12.97 -3.69
CA LEU A 284 -44.44 12.23 -2.95
C LEU A 284 -44.95 10.90 -2.35
N ARG A 285 -46.28 10.72 -2.25
CA ARG A 285 -46.87 9.53 -1.60
C ARG A 285 -47.11 8.36 -2.54
N ALA A 286 -47.15 8.60 -3.85
CA ALA A 286 -47.30 7.55 -4.87
C ALA A 286 -45.97 6.85 -5.24
N MET A 287 -44.82 7.50 -5.00
CA MET A 287 -43.52 6.98 -5.42
C MET A 287 -42.88 6.01 -4.41
N MET A 288 -43.28 6.07 -3.13
CA MET A 288 -42.72 5.21 -2.07
C MET A 288 -43.35 3.81 -1.99
N SER A 289 -44.47 3.53 -2.67
CA SER A 289 -45.12 2.21 -2.62
C SER A 289 -44.62 1.20 -3.66
N ALA A 290 -43.76 1.61 -4.61
CA ALA A 290 -43.32 0.76 -5.72
C ALA A 290 -41.92 0.12 -5.54
N MET A 291 -41.18 0.45 -4.47
CA MET A 291 -39.79 -0.01 -4.26
C MET A 291 -39.59 -1.10 -3.20
N MET A 292 -40.65 -1.81 -2.80
CA MET A 292 -40.51 -2.99 -1.93
C MET A 292 -41.30 -4.18 -2.49
N SER A 293 -40.67 -4.97 -3.38
CA SER A 293 -41.03 -6.38 -3.56
C SER A 293 -40.12 -7.08 -4.60
N LYS A 294 -39.53 -8.19 -4.13
CA LYS A 294 -39.08 -9.42 -4.83
C LYS A 294 -37.61 -9.55 -5.26
N ARG A 295 -36.91 -10.33 -4.41
CA ARG A 295 -35.88 -11.32 -4.78
C ARG A 295 -36.48 -12.49 -5.57
N LYS A 296 -35.88 -12.88 -6.71
CA LYS A 296 -35.29 -14.22 -6.99
C LYS A 296 -35.00 -14.41 -8.50
N ALA A 297 -33.78 -14.91 -8.77
CA ALA A 297 -33.25 -15.73 -9.87
C ALA A 297 -33.64 -15.47 -11.34
N VAL A 298 -32.63 -15.33 -12.21
CA VAL A 298 -32.16 -16.36 -13.19
C VAL A 298 -31.03 -15.76 -14.06
N HIS A 299 -29.97 -16.53 -14.24
CA HIS A 299 -28.83 -16.22 -15.12
C HIS A 299 -29.25 -16.19 -16.60
N LYS A 300 -28.96 -15.08 -17.29
CA LYS A 300 -28.74 -15.07 -18.76
C LYS A 300 -27.54 -14.18 -19.07
N ALA A 301 -26.53 -14.79 -19.69
CA ALA A 301 -25.29 -14.14 -20.11
C ALA A 301 -25.57 -13.02 -21.12
N LYS A 302 -25.04 -11.83 -20.86
CA LYS A 302 -25.04 -10.68 -21.79
C LYS A 302 -23.72 -10.66 -22.59
N PRO A 303 -23.75 -10.22 -23.87
CA PRO A 303 -22.58 -10.26 -24.74
C PRO A 303 -21.49 -9.30 -24.25
N LYS A 304 -20.24 -9.76 -24.33
CA LYS A 304 -19.04 -9.00 -23.93
C LYS A 304 -18.95 -7.70 -24.73
N ARG A 305 -19.24 -6.56 -24.10
CA ARG A 305 -18.84 -5.24 -24.59
C ARG A 305 -17.31 -5.18 -24.62
N LYS A 306 -16.74 -5.02 -25.81
CA LYS A 306 -15.31 -4.71 -25.99
C LYS A 306 -14.98 -3.47 -25.16
N ARG A 307 -14.10 -3.62 -24.15
CA ARG A 307 -13.56 -2.51 -23.36
C ARG A 307 -12.79 -1.61 -24.33
N LYS A 308 -13.21 -0.34 -24.45
CA LYS A 308 -12.34 0.70 -25.00
C LYS A 308 -11.05 0.72 -24.15
N PRO A 309 -9.86 0.97 -24.74
CA PRO A 309 -8.65 1.12 -23.96
C PRO A 309 -8.89 2.24 -22.94
N SER A 310 -8.78 1.92 -21.66
CA SER A 310 -8.77 2.94 -20.61
C SER A 310 -7.52 3.79 -20.85
N GLY A 311 -7.72 5.02 -21.32
CA GLY A 311 -6.67 6.04 -21.25
C GLY A 311 -6.14 6.17 -19.81
N PRO A 312 -4.95 6.77 -19.61
CA PRO A 312 -4.35 6.89 -18.28
C PRO A 312 -5.36 7.51 -17.31
N SER A 313 -5.75 6.75 -16.27
CA SER A 313 -6.69 7.16 -15.22
C SER A 313 -6.40 8.59 -14.78
N ALA A 314 -7.37 9.52 -14.96
CA ALA A 314 -7.21 10.92 -14.62
C ALA A 314 -6.80 11.06 -13.13
N ALA A 315 -5.86 11.94 -12.83
CA ALA A 315 -5.45 12.17 -11.44
C ALA A 315 -6.63 12.73 -10.64
N LYS A 316 -6.81 12.26 -9.40
CA LYS A 316 -7.78 12.87 -8.47
C LYS A 316 -7.21 14.11 -7.78
N SER A 317 -5.89 14.21 -7.62
CA SER A 317 -5.22 15.43 -7.17
C SER A 317 -3.79 15.53 -7.70
N ALA A 318 -3.26 16.75 -7.74
CA ALA A 318 -1.88 17.04 -8.14
C ALA A 318 -1.34 18.24 -7.37
N VAL A 319 -0.02 18.26 -7.14
CA VAL A 319 0.69 19.45 -6.68
C VAL A 319 1.62 19.92 -7.80
N TYR A 320 1.57 21.22 -8.06
CA TYR A 320 2.42 21.91 -9.03
C TYR A 320 3.36 22.86 -8.31
N ARG A 321 4.59 22.96 -8.81
CA ARG A 321 5.56 23.99 -8.44
C ARG A 321 5.68 24.96 -9.62
N ILE A 322 5.59 26.26 -9.34
CA ILE A 322 5.74 27.33 -10.32
C ILE A 322 6.98 28.14 -9.94
N TYR A 323 7.92 28.20 -10.86
CA TYR A 323 9.20 28.88 -10.70
C TYR A 323 9.10 30.37 -11.02
N PRO A 324 10.08 31.20 -10.59
CA PRO A 324 10.02 32.66 -10.78
C PRO A 324 10.01 33.10 -12.24
N ASP A 325 10.57 32.29 -13.15
CA ASP A 325 10.58 32.49 -14.59
C ASP A 325 9.24 32.12 -15.28
N GLY A 326 8.29 31.56 -14.52
CA GLY A 326 6.99 31.12 -15.00
C GLY A 326 6.96 29.67 -15.48
N HIS A 327 8.09 28.95 -15.48
CA HIS A 327 8.07 27.51 -15.69
C HIS A 327 7.25 26.84 -14.58
N SER A 328 6.48 25.81 -14.93
CA SER A 328 5.74 25.02 -13.94
C SER A 328 5.94 23.53 -14.18
N GLU A 329 6.06 22.79 -13.08
CA GLU A 329 6.17 21.34 -13.09
C GLU A 329 5.17 20.73 -12.12
N ARG A 330 4.74 19.50 -12.41
CA ARG A 330 3.92 18.72 -11.47
C ARG A 330 4.83 17.82 -10.64
N ILE A 331 5.04 18.19 -9.39
CA ILE A 331 5.90 17.45 -8.44
C ILE A 331 5.18 16.27 -7.77
N PHE A 332 3.85 16.25 -7.77
CA PHE A 332 3.09 15.15 -7.17
C PHE A 332 1.78 14.87 -7.89
N ARG A 333 1.38 13.60 -7.90
CA ARG A 333 0.11 13.13 -8.46
C ARG A 333 -0.51 12.04 -7.59
N SER A 334 -1.75 12.24 -7.16
CA SER A 334 -2.58 11.20 -6.54
C SER A 334 -3.60 10.66 -7.54
N ARG A 335 -3.68 9.34 -7.69
CA ARG A 335 -4.67 8.65 -8.55
C ARG A 335 -5.94 8.25 -7.80
N SER A 336 -5.89 8.16 -6.47
CA SER A 336 -7.00 7.65 -5.64
C SER A 336 -7.52 8.64 -4.62
N GLY A 337 -6.74 9.66 -4.26
CA GLY A 337 -7.10 10.64 -3.22
C GLY A 337 -7.60 11.96 -3.74
N SER A 338 -8.67 12.44 -3.13
CA SER A 338 -9.14 13.82 -3.23
C SER A 338 -8.50 14.62 -2.10
N LEU A 339 -7.50 15.41 -2.45
CA LEU A 339 -6.71 16.23 -1.54
C LEU A 339 -7.21 17.67 -1.59
N PHE A 340 -7.57 18.21 -0.43
CA PHE A 340 -8.37 19.42 -0.28
C PHE A 340 -7.59 20.64 0.16
N CYS A 341 -6.53 20.46 0.92
CA CYS A 341 -5.73 21.53 1.48
C CYS A 341 -4.28 21.10 1.69
N MET A 342 -3.37 22.08 1.73
CA MET A 342 -1.97 21.85 2.07
C MET A 342 -1.39 23.02 2.85
N ASP A 343 -0.34 22.76 3.62
CA ASP A 343 0.39 23.79 4.37
C ASP A 343 1.84 23.34 4.62
N TRP A 344 2.72 24.27 4.97
CA TRP A 344 4.15 24.01 5.19
C TRP A 344 4.42 23.44 6.59
N PHE A 345 5.29 22.43 6.65
CA PHE A 345 5.85 21.91 7.88
C PHE A 345 7.34 21.58 7.71
N LYS A 346 8.22 22.36 8.39
CA LYS A 346 9.68 22.13 8.43
C LYS A 346 10.33 21.92 7.05
N GLY A 347 9.89 22.65 6.03
CA GLY A 347 10.46 22.59 4.68
C GLY A 347 9.74 21.64 3.71
N ASP A 348 8.79 20.84 4.21
CA ASP A 348 7.95 19.95 3.41
C ASP A 348 6.50 20.43 3.39
N LEU A 349 5.75 19.97 2.39
CA LEU A 349 4.31 20.15 2.32
C LEU A 349 3.60 19.03 3.08
N LEU A 350 2.68 19.39 3.97
CA LEU A 350 1.65 18.48 4.45
C LEU A 350 0.38 18.70 3.65
N ILE A 351 -0.16 17.63 3.09
CA ILE A 351 -1.34 17.64 2.23
C ILE A 351 -2.41 16.79 2.90
N PHE A 352 -3.61 17.37 3.04
CA PHE A 352 -4.72 16.77 3.76
C PHE A 352 -5.88 16.50 2.81
N GLY A 353 -6.58 15.40 3.02
CA GLY A 353 -7.73 15.01 2.21
C GLY A 353 -8.24 13.63 2.58
N TYR A 354 -8.72 12.90 1.58
CA TYR A 354 -9.21 11.54 1.77
C TYR A 354 -8.99 10.63 0.55
N ARG A 355 -9.07 9.32 0.79
CA ARG A 355 -8.96 8.23 -0.19
C ARG A 355 -10.03 7.18 0.11
N GLY A 356 -11.12 7.18 -0.66
CA GLY A 356 -12.31 6.41 -0.26
C GLY A 356 -12.85 7.01 1.04
N ASP A 357 -12.98 6.18 2.07
CA ASP A 357 -13.46 6.60 3.40
C ASP A 357 -12.30 6.87 4.39
N LEU A 358 -11.06 6.78 3.93
CA LEU A 358 -9.88 7.08 4.74
C LEU A 358 -9.50 8.56 4.65
N GLY A 359 -9.47 9.25 5.78
CA GLY A 359 -8.84 10.57 5.91
C GLY A 359 -7.34 10.38 5.86
N VAL A 360 -6.62 11.17 5.06
CA VAL A 360 -5.19 11.00 4.83
C VAL A 360 -4.40 12.29 5.05
N VAL A 361 -3.20 12.12 5.61
CA VAL A 361 -2.16 13.13 5.71
C VAL A 361 -0.94 12.64 4.95
N VAL A 362 -0.60 13.33 3.88
CA VAL A 362 0.55 13.04 3.04
C VAL A 362 1.62 14.09 3.27
N ARG A 363 2.87 13.68 3.48
CA ARG A 363 4.04 14.55 3.43
C ARG A 363 4.64 14.49 2.04
N LEU A 364 4.99 15.64 1.49
CA LEU A 364 5.63 15.79 0.19
C LEU A 364 6.86 16.69 0.36
N ASN A 365 8.06 16.15 0.11
CA ASN A 365 9.27 16.97 0.08
C ASN A 365 9.36 17.77 -1.24
N LYS A 366 10.38 18.64 -1.35
CA LYS A 366 10.58 19.47 -2.55
C LYS A 366 11.07 18.68 -3.76
N GLU A 367 11.66 17.51 -3.53
CA GLU A 367 12.14 16.59 -4.55
C GLU A 367 11.00 15.78 -5.21
N GLY A 368 9.79 15.81 -4.63
CA GLY A 368 8.62 15.12 -5.15
C GLY A 368 8.33 13.77 -4.48
N ASP A 369 9.11 13.38 -3.48
CA ASP A 369 8.89 12.16 -2.70
C ASP A 369 7.72 12.38 -1.73
N ALA A 370 6.75 11.48 -1.82
CA ALA A 370 5.52 11.53 -1.05
C ALA A 370 5.37 10.33 -0.13
N ASP A 371 5.08 10.58 1.15
CA ASP A 371 4.84 9.56 2.16
C ASP A 371 3.50 9.78 2.85
N LEU A 372 2.74 8.70 3.06
CA LEU A 372 1.57 8.73 3.94
C LEU A 372 2.04 8.80 5.39
N LEU A 373 1.80 9.92 6.06
CA LEU A 373 2.14 10.10 7.47
C LEU A 373 1.09 9.48 8.40
N ARG A 374 -0.18 9.67 8.04
CA ARG A 374 -1.30 9.22 8.85
C ARG A 374 -2.52 8.96 7.98
N SER A 375 -3.27 7.92 8.36
CA SER A 375 -4.63 7.71 7.90
C SER A 375 -5.56 7.49 9.09
N ILE A 376 -6.84 7.76 8.89
CA ILE A 376 -7.91 7.48 9.84
C ILE A 376 -9.15 7.05 9.08
N GLU A 377 -9.83 6.02 9.56
CA GLU A 377 -11.06 5.50 8.95
C GLU A 377 -12.24 6.45 9.15
N ASP A 378 -13.26 6.29 8.31
CA ASP A 378 -14.55 6.99 8.37
C ASP A 378 -14.44 8.52 8.53
N THR A 379 -13.43 9.12 7.90
CA THR A 379 -13.11 10.54 8.06
C THR A 379 -12.70 11.14 6.72
N LYS A 380 -13.18 12.35 6.42
CA LYS A 380 -12.80 13.08 5.19
C LYS A 380 -12.37 14.49 5.53
N PHE A 381 -11.08 14.79 5.45
CA PHE A 381 -10.56 16.14 5.69
C PHE A 381 -10.84 17.05 4.49
N VAL A 382 -11.45 18.21 4.74
CA VAL A 382 -11.83 19.18 3.69
C VAL A 382 -11.28 20.58 3.93
N SER A 383 -10.80 20.86 5.14
CA SER A 383 -10.16 22.12 5.50
C SER A 383 -9.01 21.89 6.49
N ALA A 384 -7.99 22.73 6.43
CA ALA A 384 -6.84 22.68 7.33
C ALA A 384 -6.24 24.08 7.54
N CYS A 385 -5.65 24.31 8.72
CA CYS A 385 -4.80 25.47 8.96
C CYS A 385 -3.70 25.15 9.98
N SER A 386 -2.54 25.78 9.81
CA SER A 386 -1.47 25.78 10.83
C SER A 386 -1.92 26.43 12.13
N VAL A 387 -1.48 25.86 13.25
CA VAL A 387 -1.72 26.36 14.61
C VAL A 387 -0.36 26.63 15.28
N PRO A 388 -0.22 27.69 16.10
CA PRO A 388 0.98 27.94 16.90
C PRO A 388 1.49 26.68 17.62
N GLY A 389 2.80 26.46 17.61
CA GLY A 389 3.41 25.23 18.15
C GLY A 389 3.63 24.10 17.12
N GLY A 390 3.29 24.33 15.85
CA GLY A 390 3.58 23.43 14.74
C GLY A 390 2.60 22.27 14.61
N GLY A 391 1.34 22.49 15.04
CA GLY A 391 0.22 21.59 14.80
C GLY A 391 -0.69 22.09 13.67
N PHE A 392 -1.67 21.28 13.28
CA PHE A 392 -2.65 21.60 12.24
C PHE A 392 -4.04 21.24 12.71
N ALA A 393 -4.95 22.22 12.67
CA ALA A 393 -6.37 21.97 12.87
C ALA A 393 -6.99 21.53 11.54
N LEU A 394 -7.78 20.45 11.56
CA LEU A 394 -8.39 19.85 10.38
C LEU A 394 -9.91 19.76 10.56
N GLY A 395 -10.66 20.28 9.60
CA GLY A 395 -12.12 20.15 9.56
C GLY A 395 -12.57 19.00 8.65
N THR A 396 -13.63 18.31 9.04
CA THR A 396 -14.16 17.17 8.29
C THR A 396 -15.44 17.49 7.52
N SER A 397 -15.70 16.72 6.46
CA SER A 397 -17.04 16.61 5.87
C SER A 397 -17.81 15.42 6.45
N GLU A 398 -19.13 15.45 6.30
CA GLU A 398 -20.10 14.43 6.71
C GLU A 398 -20.28 14.23 8.23
N THR A 399 -19.27 14.57 9.03
CA THR A 399 -19.24 14.34 10.48
C THR A 399 -19.09 15.59 11.34
N GLY A 400 -18.74 16.75 10.76
CA GLY A 400 -18.60 18.01 11.52
C GLY A 400 -17.52 18.02 12.60
N HIS A 401 -16.53 17.14 12.54
CA HIS A 401 -15.49 17.04 13.56
C HIS A 401 -14.33 18.02 13.30
N LEU A 402 -13.66 18.42 14.39
CA LEU A 402 -12.32 18.99 14.34
C LEU A 402 -11.30 17.96 14.83
N PHE A 403 -10.21 17.86 14.08
CA PHE A 403 -9.04 17.09 14.44
C PHE A 403 -7.83 17.99 14.64
N MET A 404 -6.87 17.53 15.45
CA MET A 404 -5.56 18.14 15.61
C MET A 404 -4.48 17.14 15.20
N LEU A 405 -3.73 17.47 14.16
CA LEU A 405 -2.48 16.79 13.84
C LEU A 405 -1.34 17.49 14.58
N SER A 406 -0.51 16.74 15.30
CA SER A 406 0.64 17.27 16.06
C SER A 406 1.98 16.69 15.61
N PRO A 407 2.53 17.07 14.43
CA PRO A 407 3.82 16.56 13.95
C PRO A 407 4.99 16.83 14.90
N SER A 408 4.97 17.96 15.63
CA SER A 408 5.95 18.27 16.68
C SER A 408 5.92 17.27 17.85
N LYS A 409 4.82 16.56 18.05
CA LYS A 409 4.62 15.50 19.05
C LYS A 409 4.75 14.09 18.48
N MET A 410 5.39 13.92 17.31
CA MET A 410 5.70 12.60 16.76
C MET A 410 6.23 11.66 17.85
N VAL A 411 5.68 10.45 17.90
CA VAL A 411 5.97 9.52 19.00
C VAL A 411 7.47 9.25 19.09
N LEU A 412 7.98 9.11 20.31
CA LEU A 412 9.41 8.87 20.53
C LEU A 412 9.82 7.47 20.08
N LYS A 413 8.93 6.50 20.26
CA LYS A 413 9.12 5.08 20.03
C LYS A 413 7.83 4.47 19.51
N GLY A 414 7.97 3.51 18.61
CA GLY A 414 6.89 2.66 18.13
C GLY A 414 7.43 1.25 17.89
N SER A 415 6.53 0.29 17.69
CA SER A 415 6.87 -1.08 17.39
C SER A 415 5.89 -1.70 16.42
N LEU A 416 6.37 -2.69 15.67
CA LEU A 416 5.53 -3.63 14.95
C LEU A 416 5.82 -5.06 15.39
N VAL A 417 4.80 -5.92 15.37
CA VAL A 417 4.91 -7.36 15.57
C VAL A 417 4.37 -8.06 14.33
N SER A 418 5.18 -8.95 13.75
CA SER A 418 4.78 -9.70 12.56
C SER A 418 3.66 -10.69 12.86
N LYS A 419 2.97 -11.15 11.81
CA LYS A 419 2.22 -12.41 11.91
C LYS A 419 3.16 -13.56 12.25
N VAL A 420 2.58 -14.64 12.78
CA VAL A 420 3.27 -15.92 12.93
C VAL A 420 3.64 -16.45 11.55
N GLN A 421 4.89 -16.81 11.35
CA GLN A 421 5.41 -17.46 10.15
C GLN A 421 5.57 -18.96 10.42
N ASP A 422 5.09 -19.80 9.52
CA ASP A 422 5.09 -21.27 9.64
C ASP A 422 6.14 -21.88 8.72
N ALA A 423 7.17 -22.50 9.27
CA ALA A 423 8.19 -23.22 8.52
C ALA A 423 7.74 -24.61 8.04
N MET A 424 6.46 -24.95 8.22
CA MET A 424 5.81 -26.23 7.89
C MET A 424 6.26 -27.42 8.75
N SER A 425 7.54 -27.45 9.10
CA SER A 425 8.18 -28.41 10.01
C SER A 425 9.05 -27.67 11.03
N ARG A 426 9.61 -28.39 12.01
CA ARG A 426 10.48 -27.77 13.01
C ARG A 426 11.75 -27.28 12.32
N ALA A 427 12.10 -26.01 12.46
CA ALA A 427 13.21 -25.39 11.74
C ALA A 427 14.30 -24.86 12.68
N LYS A 428 15.50 -24.75 12.13
CA LYS A 428 16.62 -23.99 12.69
C LYS A 428 16.65 -22.63 12.01
N TRP A 429 16.54 -21.57 12.81
CA TRP A 429 16.57 -20.20 12.31
C TRP A 429 18.01 -19.78 11.98
N GLY A 430 18.18 -19.22 10.79
CA GLY A 430 19.42 -18.70 10.23
C GLY A 430 19.63 -17.23 10.56
N ASN A 431 20.04 -16.45 9.56
CA ASN A 431 20.29 -15.03 9.71
C ASN A 431 19.00 -14.23 9.57
N VAL A 432 18.90 -13.18 10.38
CA VAL A 432 17.88 -12.14 10.28
C VAL A 432 18.54 -10.90 9.70
N SER A 433 18.01 -10.38 8.60
CA SER A 433 18.43 -9.11 7.99
C SER A 433 17.25 -8.15 7.90
N TRP A 434 17.52 -6.85 7.85
CA TRP A 434 16.48 -5.85 7.65
C TRP A 434 16.99 -4.60 6.95
N ASP A 435 16.14 -4.03 6.11
CA ASP A 435 16.44 -2.81 5.36
C ASP A 435 15.75 -1.63 6.05
N ALA A 436 16.54 -0.64 6.47
CA ALA A 436 16.05 0.49 7.24
C ALA A 436 16.88 1.76 6.98
N MET A 437 16.20 2.90 6.79
CA MET A 437 16.85 4.21 6.88
C MET A 437 16.91 4.60 8.36
N THR A 438 18.13 4.70 8.90
CA THR A 438 18.34 5.04 10.32
C THR A 438 19.21 6.30 10.45
N PRO A 439 18.58 7.49 10.56
CA PRO A 439 19.33 8.74 10.77
C PRO A 439 20.19 8.70 12.05
N LYS A 440 21.24 9.53 12.09
CA LYS A 440 22.16 9.59 13.23
C LYS A 440 21.41 9.81 14.55
N GLY A 441 21.53 8.85 15.47
CA GLY A 441 20.90 8.90 16.80
C GLY A 441 19.46 8.37 16.86
N ALA A 442 18.85 8.03 15.73
CA ALA A 442 17.67 7.16 15.67
C ALA A 442 18.08 5.69 15.85
N LYS A 443 17.12 4.81 16.11
CA LYS A 443 17.34 3.37 16.26
C LYS A 443 16.23 2.56 15.59
N VAL A 444 16.62 1.47 14.95
CA VAL A 444 15.75 0.35 14.58
C VAL A 444 16.32 -0.90 15.25
N GLN A 445 15.51 -1.59 16.04
CA GLN A 445 15.93 -2.76 16.82
C GLN A 445 15.02 -3.95 16.50
N LEU A 446 15.61 -5.06 16.07
CA LEU A 446 14.87 -6.28 15.76
C LEU A 446 15.00 -7.30 16.88
N PHE A 447 13.91 -8.01 17.13
CA PHE A 447 13.79 -9.10 18.09
C PHE A 447 13.06 -10.25 17.41
N THR A 448 13.36 -11.49 17.82
CA THR A 448 12.65 -12.69 17.36
C THR A 448 12.15 -13.50 18.53
N ARG A 449 11.10 -14.30 18.32
CA ARG A 449 10.70 -15.38 19.24
C ARG A 449 10.12 -16.53 18.42
N SER A 450 10.12 -17.72 18.98
CA SER A 450 9.65 -18.92 18.30
C SER A 450 8.87 -19.85 19.23
N GLY A 451 8.06 -20.73 18.63
CA GLY A 451 7.23 -21.71 19.34
C GLY A 451 6.78 -22.84 18.43
N ASP A 452 6.26 -23.92 19.01
CA ASP A 452 5.86 -25.13 18.27
C ASP A 452 4.32 -25.21 18.03
N VAL A 453 3.57 -24.16 18.41
CA VAL A 453 2.13 -24.02 18.18
C VAL A 453 1.79 -22.76 17.38
N SER A 454 0.75 -22.82 16.54
CA SER A 454 0.43 -21.78 15.55
C SER A 454 -0.15 -20.49 16.13
N LYS A 455 -0.70 -20.53 17.34
CA LYS A 455 -1.15 -19.35 18.11
C LYS A 455 -0.17 -19.10 19.24
N VAL A 456 0.22 -17.85 19.45
CA VAL A 456 1.12 -17.51 20.56
C VAL A 456 0.40 -17.73 21.89
N ASP A 457 0.98 -18.60 22.72
CA ASP A 457 0.58 -18.91 24.09
C ASP A 457 1.81 -18.95 25.01
N ASP A 458 1.64 -19.42 26.25
CA ASP A 458 2.70 -19.47 27.26
C ASP A 458 3.82 -20.48 26.94
N SER A 459 3.66 -21.32 25.91
CA SER A 459 4.72 -22.25 25.46
C SER A 459 5.76 -21.60 24.53
N TRP A 460 5.46 -20.41 24.02
CA TRP A 460 6.38 -19.67 23.16
C TRP A 460 7.55 -19.10 23.96
N GLY A 461 8.73 -19.06 23.33
CA GLY A 461 9.90 -18.42 23.93
C GLY A 461 9.74 -16.90 24.08
N ASP A 462 10.49 -16.33 25.01
CA ASP A 462 10.61 -14.87 25.16
C ASP A 462 11.28 -14.22 23.95
N TRP A 463 11.00 -12.92 23.76
CA TRP A 463 11.65 -12.10 22.74
C TRP A 463 13.18 -12.04 22.92
N GLN A 464 13.91 -12.57 21.96
CA GLN A 464 15.37 -12.53 21.89
C GLN A 464 15.85 -11.34 21.06
N GLY A 465 16.81 -10.58 21.59
CA GLY A 465 17.39 -9.39 20.94
C GLY A 465 17.77 -8.29 21.95
N PRO A 466 18.11 -7.07 21.49
CA PRO A 466 18.07 -6.63 20.10
C PRO A 466 19.18 -7.25 19.27
N LEU A 467 18.86 -7.61 18.02
CA LEU A 467 19.85 -7.98 17.01
C LEU A 467 20.73 -6.76 16.66
N LYS A 468 22.00 -7.01 16.32
CA LYS A 468 23.04 -5.97 16.30
C LYS A 468 23.39 -5.46 14.91
N ASP A 469 23.35 -6.33 13.91
CA ASP A 469 23.72 -6.04 12.53
C ASP A 469 22.53 -6.23 11.60
N ALA A 470 22.18 -5.15 10.89
CA ALA A 470 21.06 -5.11 9.94
C ALA A 470 21.36 -5.90 8.66
N ALA A 471 22.63 -6.00 8.24
CA ALA A 471 23.03 -6.78 7.07
C ALA A 471 22.87 -8.29 7.32
N GLY A 472 22.93 -8.72 8.57
CA GLY A 472 22.71 -10.12 8.95
C GLY A 472 23.12 -10.42 10.38
N SER A 473 22.15 -10.67 11.25
CA SER A 473 22.37 -11.15 12.63
C SER A 473 21.88 -12.58 12.76
N LYS A 474 22.70 -13.46 13.37
CA LYS A 474 22.25 -14.82 13.71
C LYS A 474 20.98 -14.75 14.58
N CYS A 475 19.94 -15.48 14.20
CA CYS A 475 18.74 -15.61 15.01
C CYS A 475 19.07 -16.27 16.35
N LEU A 476 18.61 -15.65 17.43
CA LEU A 476 18.83 -16.10 18.81
C LEU A 476 17.67 -16.97 19.32
N SER A 477 16.56 -17.00 18.60
CA SER A 477 15.40 -17.81 18.98
C SER A 477 15.71 -19.31 18.88
N PRO A 478 15.20 -20.16 19.80
CA PRO A 478 15.38 -21.60 19.74
C PRO A 478 14.77 -22.24 18.48
N LYS A 479 15.20 -23.46 18.15
CA LYS A 479 14.58 -24.25 17.07
C LYS A 479 13.10 -24.49 17.37
N ALA A 480 12.23 -24.19 16.42
CA ALA A 480 10.79 -24.44 16.52
C ALA A 480 10.15 -24.45 15.13
N ARG A 481 8.86 -24.80 15.02
CA ARG A 481 8.12 -24.70 13.75
C ARG A 481 7.73 -23.27 13.37
N TYR A 482 7.39 -22.44 14.36
CA TYR A 482 6.86 -21.11 14.13
C TYR A 482 7.81 -20.03 14.63
N ILE A 483 7.86 -18.89 13.93
CA ILE A 483 8.63 -17.70 14.33
C ILE A 483 7.81 -16.43 14.18
N GLN A 484 8.13 -15.45 15.02
CA GLN A 484 7.71 -14.06 14.87
C GLN A 484 8.90 -13.13 15.04
N PHE A 485 8.83 -11.96 14.40
CA PHE A 485 9.72 -10.86 14.72
C PHE A 485 8.95 -9.66 15.29
N LYS A 486 9.67 -8.85 16.05
CA LYS A 486 9.25 -7.55 16.53
C LYS A 486 10.32 -6.53 16.18
N ALA A 487 9.93 -5.45 15.52
CA ALA A 487 10.80 -4.31 15.29
C ALA A 487 10.38 -3.14 16.17
N VAL A 488 11.36 -2.46 16.75
CA VAL A 488 11.19 -1.28 17.59
C VAL A 488 11.92 -0.12 16.94
N LEU A 489 11.17 0.92 16.58
CA LEU A 489 11.68 2.15 15.99
C LEU A 489 11.76 3.22 17.08
N ARG A 490 12.81 4.03 17.07
CA ARG A 490 12.98 5.17 17.99
C ARG A 490 13.61 6.35 17.27
N ARG A 491 13.00 7.53 17.37
CA ARG A 491 13.58 8.76 16.78
C ARG A 491 14.77 9.28 17.58
N SER A 492 15.57 10.10 16.91
CA SER A 492 16.68 10.82 17.52
C SER A 492 16.18 11.88 18.52
N LYS A 493 17.07 12.35 19.40
CA LYS A 493 16.77 13.49 20.29
C LYS A 493 16.46 14.77 19.50
N ARG A 494 16.99 14.90 18.28
CA ARG A 494 16.75 16.04 17.38
C ARG A 494 15.43 15.94 16.61
N GLY A 495 14.77 14.78 16.65
CA GLY A 495 13.48 14.53 16.00
C GLY A 495 13.57 13.76 14.68
N ASP A 496 14.77 13.36 14.25
CA ASP A 496 14.95 12.56 13.03
C ASP A 496 14.34 11.16 13.24
N SER A 497 13.44 10.76 12.33
CA SER A 497 12.71 9.50 12.42
C SER A 497 13.35 8.43 11.54
N PRO A 498 13.50 7.19 12.02
CA PRO A 498 13.87 6.06 11.17
C PRO A 498 12.67 5.54 10.36
N SER A 499 12.96 4.71 9.36
CA SER A 499 11.98 3.86 8.66
C SER A 499 12.47 2.42 8.54
N LEU A 500 11.55 1.47 8.41
CA LEU A 500 11.81 0.05 8.12
C LEU A 500 11.09 -0.34 6.83
N GLU A 501 11.78 -1.03 5.92
CA GLU A 501 11.28 -1.34 4.57
C GLU A 501 11.17 -2.85 4.31
N ARG A 502 12.03 -3.64 4.95
CA ARG A 502 12.05 -5.10 4.79
C ARG A 502 12.61 -5.76 6.04
N VAL A 503 12.09 -6.93 6.39
CA VAL A 503 12.71 -7.87 7.34
C VAL A 503 12.73 -9.24 6.69
N ALA A 504 13.88 -9.92 6.76
CA ALA A 504 14.03 -11.27 6.26
C ALA A 504 14.64 -12.19 7.30
N ILE A 505 14.14 -13.42 7.37
CA ILE A 505 14.61 -14.47 8.29
C ILE A 505 14.85 -15.73 7.47
N SER A 506 16.11 -16.13 7.36
CA SER A 506 16.43 -17.41 6.75
C SER A 506 16.24 -18.56 7.74
N TYR A 507 15.95 -19.76 7.24
CA TYR A 507 15.79 -20.95 8.05
C TYR A 507 16.11 -22.21 7.26
N ILE A 508 16.37 -23.29 8.00
CA ILE A 508 16.55 -24.64 7.46
C ILE A 508 15.59 -25.54 8.22
N GLN A 509 14.71 -26.21 7.47
CA GLN A 509 13.78 -27.19 8.01
C GLN A 509 14.53 -28.43 8.53
N SER A 510 14.01 -29.06 9.59
CA SER A 510 14.54 -30.37 9.99
C SER A 510 14.14 -31.38 8.93
N ASN A 511 15.11 -32.14 8.43
CA ASN A 511 14.83 -33.15 7.42
C ASN A 511 13.83 -34.21 7.95
N LEU A 512 12.94 -34.67 7.08
CA LEU A 512 11.94 -35.67 7.39
C LEU A 512 12.17 -36.90 6.52
N PRO A 513 11.95 -38.13 7.03
CA PRO A 513 12.21 -39.31 6.24
C PRO A 513 11.24 -39.38 5.05
N PRO A 514 11.72 -39.82 3.87
CA PRO A 514 10.87 -40.12 2.74
C PRO A 514 9.77 -41.10 3.11
N LYS A 515 8.65 -41.10 2.38
CA LYS A 515 7.55 -42.05 2.59
C LYS A 515 7.22 -42.81 1.31
N ILE A 516 7.40 -44.12 1.33
CA ILE A 516 6.92 -45.04 0.27
C ILE A 516 5.48 -45.47 0.60
N LYS A 517 4.53 -45.02 -0.23
CA LYS A 517 3.10 -45.28 -0.08
C LYS A 517 2.72 -46.69 -0.53
N SER A 518 3.16 -47.09 -1.73
CA SER A 518 2.85 -48.41 -2.30
C SER A 518 3.96 -48.91 -3.20
N ILE A 519 4.05 -50.24 -3.33
CA ILE A 519 4.85 -50.95 -4.33
C ILE A 519 3.88 -51.88 -5.05
N THR A 520 3.88 -51.83 -6.37
CA THR A 520 3.03 -52.66 -7.23
C THR A 520 3.93 -53.53 -8.10
N ILE A 521 3.71 -54.84 -8.03
CA ILE A 521 4.36 -55.83 -8.90
C ILE A 521 3.36 -56.20 -9.98
N HIS A 522 3.76 -56.02 -11.23
CA HIS A 522 2.91 -56.30 -12.38
C HIS A 522 3.07 -57.74 -12.86
N GLU A 523 1.97 -58.37 -13.23
CA GLU A 523 1.97 -59.75 -13.71
C GLU A 523 2.46 -59.82 -15.17
N THR A 524 2.89 -61.02 -15.58
CA THR A 524 3.39 -61.27 -16.93
C THR A 524 2.20 -61.40 -17.87
N GLY A 525 2.20 -60.64 -18.95
CA GLY A 525 1.06 -60.57 -19.87
C GLY A 525 -0.06 -59.62 -19.42
N GLU A 526 0.15 -58.81 -18.37
CA GLU A 526 -0.72 -57.69 -18.03
C GLU A 526 -0.73 -56.67 -19.19
N ASP A 527 -1.89 -56.02 -19.43
CA ASP A 527 -2.03 -55.05 -20.52
C ASP A 527 -1.00 -53.92 -20.34
N PRO A 528 -0.13 -53.68 -21.33
CA PRO A 528 0.74 -52.51 -21.43
C PRO A 528 0.16 -51.19 -20.92
N GLU A 529 -1.09 -50.89 -21.27
CA GLU A 529 -1.76 -49.65 -20.90
C GLU A 529 -2.07 -49.58 -19.40
N ASP A 530 -2.29 -50.72 -18.75
CA ASP A 530 -2.54 -50.81 -17.31
C ASP A 530 -1.26 -50.61 -16.51
N VAL A 531 -0.14 -51.18 -16.98
CA VAL A 531 1.21 -50.94 -16.41
C VAL A 531 1.61 -49.47 -16.55
N ILE A 532 1.37 -48.87 -17.72
CA ILE A 532 1.62 -47.44 -17.98
C ILE A 532 0.73 -46.56 -17.09
N ARG A 533 -0.54 -46.93 -16.87
CA ARG A 533 -1.46 -46.20 -15.99
C ARG A 533 -0.98 -46.25 -14.53
N SER A 534 -0.52 -47.40 -14.05
CA SER A 534 0.06 -47.58 -12.72
C SER A 534 1.34 -46.74 -12.54
N ALA A 535 2.21 -46.72 -13.55
CA ALA A 535 3.42 -45.89 -13.55
C ALA A 535 3.09 -44.39 -13.53
N LYS A 536 2.09 -43.93 -14.31
CA LYS A 536 1.59 -42.54 -14.27
C LYS A 536 1.03 -42.15 -12.91
N ALA A 537 0.22 -43.02 -12.29
CA ALA A 537 -0.29 -42.82 -10.94
C ALA A 537 0.84 -42.76 -9.89
N SER A 538 1.98 -43.37 -10.20
CA SER A 538 3.19 -43.39 -9.39
C SER A 538 4.11 -42.17 -9.55
N GLY A 539 3.62 -41.11 -10.19
CA GLY A 539 4.35 -39.84 -10.31
C GLY A 539 5.38 -39.81 -11.43
N VAL A 540 5.33 -40.75 -12.39
CA VAL A 540 6.12 -40.65 -13.63
C VAL A 540 5.57 -39.48 -14.46
N GLU A 541 6.17 -38.29 -14.32
CA GLU A 541 5.88 -37.17 -15.21
C GLU A 541 6.14 -37.58 -16.67
N ALA A 542 5.14 -37.36 -17.52
CA ALA A 542 5.17 -37.63 -18.95
C ALA A 542 6.15 -36.69 -19.69
N LYS A 543 7.46 -36.83 -19.46
CA LYS A 543 8.48 -36.44 -20.43
C LYS A 543 8.68 -37.62 -21.37
N TYR A 544 8.48 -37.36 -22.68
CA TYR A 544 8.43 -38.30 -23.81
C TYR A 544 9.49 -39.42 -23.85
N GLU A 545 10.61 -39.31 -23.12
CA GLU A 545 11.67 -40.34 -23.09
C GLU A 545 11.40 -41.50 -22.12
N LYS A 546 10.67 -41.31 -21.02
CA LYS A 546 10.45 -42.37 -20.01
C LYS A 546 9.25 -43.28 -20.32
N VAL A 547 8.26 -42.78 -21.07
CA VAL A 547 7.11 -43.57 -21.56
C VAL A 547 7.54 -44.55 -22.65
N LYS A 548 8.47 -44.15 -23.53
CA LYS A 548 9.11 -45.04 -24.53
C LYS A 548 9.78 -46.28 -23.93
N LEU A 549 10.19 -46.22 -22.66
CA LEU A 549 10.82 -47.33 -21.94
C LEU A 549 9.80 -48.38 -21.47
N LEU A 550 8.57 -47.95 -21.15
CA LEU A 550 7.43 -48.81 -20.83
C LEU A 550 6.71 -49.31 -22.09
N GLU A 551 6.64 -48.49 -23.15
CA GLU A 551 6.13 -48.90 -24.47
C GLU A 551 7.04 -49.97 -25.10
N ARG A 552 8.38 -49.83 -25.02
CA ARG A 552 9.33 -50.87 -25.46
C ARG A 552 9.21 -52.19 -24.69
N PHE A 553 8.79 -52.15 -23.42
CA PHE A 553 8.54 -53.34 -22.60
C PHE A 553 7.29 -54.11 -23.09
N SER A 554 6.33 -53.38 -23.65
CA SER A 554 5.03 -53.88 -24.09
C SER A 554 5.06 -54.54 -25.48
N ASP A 555 6.05 -54.16 -26.31
CA ASP A 555 6.21 -54.60 -27.70
C ASP A 555 7.13 -55.84 -27.87
N MET A 556 7.68 -56.43 -26.80
CA MET A 556 8.60 -57.57 -26.89
C MET A 556 7.86 -58.94 -26.87
N PRO A 557 8.13 -59.87 -27.81
CA PRO A 557 7.48 -61.19 -27.83
C PRO A 557 7.88 -62.14 -26.68
N GLU A 558 8.90 -61.81 -25.90
CA GLU A 558 9.41 -62.59 -24.74
C GLU A 558 8.89 -62.06 -23.38
N THR A 559 7.65 -61.55 -23.32
CA THR A 559 7.08 -60.94 -22.10
C THR A 559 6.81 -61.89 -20.94
N LYS A 560 7.00 -63.21 -21.08
CA LYS A 560 6.79 -64.17 -19.98
C LYS A 560 7.85 -64.10 -18.89
N THR A 561 9.04 -63.59 -19.20
CA THR A 561 10.16 -63.57 -18.26
C THR A 561 10.49 -62.15 -17.78
N LEU A 562 9.70 -61.13 -18.08
CA LEU A 562 9.94 -59.76 -17.58
C LEU A 562 8.86 -59.33 -16.58
N ARG A 563 9.27 -58.76 -15.45
CA ARG A 563 8.36 -58.21 -14.41
C ARG A 563 8.59 -56.71 -14.25
N ALA A 564 7.52 -55.92 -14.40
CA ALA A 564 7.56 -54.50 -14.10
C ALA A 564 7.22 -54.24 -12.62
N ILE A 565 7.98 -53.33 -12.01
CA ILE A 565 7.82 -52.92 -10.61
C ILE A 565 7.60 -51.41 -10.62
N THR A 566 6.51 -50.94 -10.01
CA THR A 566 6.22 -49.50 -9.85
C THR A 566 6.01 -49.15 -8.39
N TRP A 567 6.31 -47.92 -7.97
CA TRP A 567 6.10 -47.48 -6.58
C TRP A 567 5.72 -46.02 -6.45
N GLN A 568 4.88 -45.71 -5.45
CA GLN A 568 4.55 -44.34 -5.06
C GLN A 568 5.37 -43.93 -3.85
N ALA A 569 6.09 -42.81 -3.94
CA ALA A 569 6.78 -42.21 -2.82
C ALA A 569 6.68 -40.69 -2.82
N SER A 570 6.84 -40.09 -1.65
CA SER A 570 6.84 -38.63 -1.48
C SER A 570 7.68 -38.25 -0.27
N ASP A 571 8.38 -37.12 -0.35
CA ASP A 571 9.01 -36.51 0.81
C ASP A 571 8.08 -35.47 1.47
N PRO A 572 7.85 -35.50 2.80
CA PRO A 572 7.06 -34.50 3.49
C PRO A 572 7.56 -33.04 3.36
N ASN A 573 8.86 -32.80 3.19
CA ASN A 573 9.43 -31.44 3.04
C ASN A 573 9.66 -31.05 1.56
N GLY A 574 9.35 -31.94 0.61
CA GLY A 574 9.50 -31.71 -0.83
C GLY A 574 10.86 -32.07 -1.42
N ASP A 575 11.72 -32.76 -0.66
CA ASP A 575 13.04 -33.18 -1.12
C ASP A 575 13.02 -34.13 -2.32
N SER A 576 14.10 -34.05 -3.11
CA SER A 576 14.32 -34.91 -4.27
C SER A 576 14.78 -36.30 -3.85
N LEU A 577 13.98 -37.31 -4.22
CA LEU A 577 14.23 -38.71 -3.86
C LEU A 577 15.06 -39.46 -4.90
N LEU A 578 15.96 -40.31 -4.40
CA LEU A 578 16.63 -41.38 -5.12
C LEU A 578 16.12 -42.73 -4.61
N TYR A 579 15.95 -43.68 -5.52
CA TYR A 579 15.44 -45.01 -5.22
C TYR A 579 16.47 -46.09 -5.49
N SER A 580 16.41 -47.18 -4.75
CA SER A 580 17.13 -48.43 -5.03
C SER A 580 16.17 -49.59 -4.84
N VAL A 581 16.24 -50.56 -5.75
CA VAL A 581 15.31 -51.69 -5.79
C VAL A 581 16.09 -52.97 -5.53
N PHE A 582 15.56 -53.82 -4.66
CA PHE A 582 16.14 -55.10 -4.30
C PHE A 582 15.11 -56.21 -4.46
N LEU A 583 15.58 -57.41 -4.76
CA LEU A 583 14.77 -58.61 -4.92
C LEU A 583 15.34 -59.74 -4.05
N LYS A 584 14.49 -60.57 -3.46
CA LYS A 584 14.91 -61.70 -2.61
C LYS A 584 14.02 -62.92 -2.84
N PRO A 585 14.57 -64.11 -3.13
CA PRO A 585 13.82 -65.36 -3.09
C PRO A 585 13.49 -65.74 -1.64
N ARG A 586 12.39 -66.47 -1.43
CA ARG A 586 11.96 -66.89 -0.09
C ARG A 586 13.06 -67.70 0.62
N GLY A 587 13.57 -67.17 1.73
CA GLY A 587 14.67 -67.76 2.52
C GLY A 587 16.09 -67.42 2.04
N GLY A 588 16.23 -66.59 1.00
CA GLY A 588 17.52 -66.11 0.49
C GLY A 588 17.93 -64.72 0.99
N SER A 589 18.92 -64.12 0.33
CA SER A 589 19.43 -62.77 0.62
C SER A 589 18.95 -61.74 -0.41
N TRP A 590 18.88 -60.46 0.00
CA TRP A 590 18.54 -59.35 -0.90
C TRP A 590 19.61 -59.15 -1.97
N GLN A 591 19.18 -59.07 -3.23
CA GLN A 591 20.02 -58.79 -4.39
C GLN A 591 19.60 -57.46 -5.04
N PRO A 592 20.54 -56.59 -5.43
CA PRO A 592 20.21 -55.33 -6.08
C PRO A 592 19.66 -55.57 -7.49
N VAL A 593 18.50 -54.99 -7.78
CA VAL A 593 17.87 -54.97 -9.11
C VAL A 593 18.27 -53.71 -9.86
N THR A 594 18.26 -52.57 -9.17
CA THR A 594 18.60 -51.28 -9.77
C THR A 594 19.40 -50.46 -8.77
N GLY A 595 20.46 -49.82 -9.25
CA GLY A 595 21.20 -48.80 -8.50
C GLY A 595 20.39 -47.52 -8.30
N GLN A 596 21.04 -46.46 -7.83
CA GLN A 596 20.37 -45.19 -7.53
C GLN A 596 19.69 -44.60 -8.77
N THR A 597 18.36 -44.48 -8.72
CA THR A 597 17.54 -43.96 -9.82
C THR A 597 16.57 -42.89 -9.34
N ARG A 598 16.20 -41.97 -10.24
CA ARG A 598 15.10 -41.01 -10.04
C ARG A 598 13.78 -41.50 -10.65
N LEU A 599 13.79 -42.69 -11.26
CA LEU A 599 12.60 -43.33 -11.79
C LEU A 599 11.78 -43.94 -10.65
N THR A 600 10.46 -43.94 -10.77
CA THR A 600 9.55 -44.64 -9.85
C THR A 600 9.08 -45.99 -10.42
N PHE A 601 9.89 -46.58 -11.32
CA PHE A 601 9.68 -47.90 -11.87
C PHE A 601 11.02 -48.61 -12.14
N SER A 602 10.98 -49.94 -12.20
CA SER A 602 12.08 -50.82 -12.60
C SER A 602 11.52 -52.07 -13.31
N VAL A 603 12.38 -52.76 -14.06
CA VAL A 603 12.05 -54.00 -14.76
C VAL A 603 13.07 -55.07 -14.40
N VAL A 604 12.58 -56.27 -14.10
CA VAL A 604 13.40 -57.45 -13.76
C VAL A 604 13.21 -58.50 -14.83
N ASP A 605 14.32 -59.04 -15.34
CA ASP A 605 14.32 -60.27 -16.12
C ASP A 605 14.37 -61.47 -15.16
N THR A 606 13.30 -62.25 -15.16
CA THR A 606 13.11 -63.43 -14.32
C THR A 606 13.64 -64.70 -14.94
N SER A 607 14.04 -64.72 -16.22
CA SER A 607 14.58 -65.92 -16.89
C SER A 607 15.86 -66.46 -16.21
N VAL A 608 16.59 -65.57 -15.54
CA VAL A 608 17.82 -65.87 -14.79
C VAL A 608 17.55 -66.22 -13.32
N LEU A 609 16.29 -66.22 -12.89
CA LEU A 609 15.86 -66.49 -11.53
C LEU A 609 15.20 -67.87 -11.45
N ALA A 610 15.42 -68.58 -10.34
CA ALA A 610 14.78 -69.87 -10.11
C ALA A 610 13.28 -69.69 -9.83
N ASP A 611 12.46 -70.67 -10.21
CA ASP A 611 11.03 -70.65 -9.90
C ASP A 611 10.81 -70.65 -8.38
N GLY A 612 9.81 -69.89 -7.94
CA GLY A 612 9.49 -69.79 -6.53
C GLY A 612 8.91 -68.44 -6.14
N LYS A 613 8.89 -68.18 -4.84
CA LYS A 613 8.29 -66.98 -4.26
C LYS A 613 9.32 -65.92 -3.95
N TYR A 614 9.01 -64.67 -4.28
CA TYR A 614 9.91 -63.53 -4.19
C TYR A 614 9.27 -62.34 -3.48
N LEU A 615 10.12 -61.49 -2.92
CA LEU A 615 9.78 -60.19 -2.37
C LEU A 615 10.62 -59.11 -3.05
N VAL A 616 10.01 -57.94 -3.29
CA VAL A 616 10.72 -56.72 -3.69
C VAL A 616 10.82 -55.78 -2.52
N LYS A 617 11.96 -55.11 -2.38
CA LYS A 617 12.14 -53.98 -1.48
C LYS A 617 12.53 -52.75 -2.27
N VAL A 618 11.84 -51.65 -2.02
CA VAL A 618 12.22 -50.32 -2.52
C VAL A 618 12.76 -49.53 -1.34
N GLU A 619 13.95 -48.98 -1.50
CA GLU A 619 14.51 -47.97 -0.60
C GLU A 619 14.40 -46.59 -1.28
N ALA A 620 13.87 -45.61 -0.57
CA ALA A 620 13.80 -44.21 -0.99
C ALA A 620 14.67 -43.35 -0.08
N SER A 621 15.56 -42.54 -0.65
CA SER A 621 16.50 -41.68 0.07
C SER A 621 16.48 -40.26 -0.45
N ASP A 622 16.47 -39.29 0.46
CA ASP A 622 16.51 -37.84 0.17
C ASP A 622 17.93 -37.27 -0.02
N ARG A 623 18.94 -38.13 -0.07
CA ARG A 623 20.37 -37.75 -0.04
C ARG A 623 20.84 -36.82 -1.16
N SER A 624 20.02 -36.60 -2.17
CA SER A 624 20.32 -35.65 -3.24
C SER A 624 20.00 -34.20 -2.86
N SER A 625 19.16 -34.00 -1.84
CA SER A 625 18.78 -32.69 -1.28
C SER A 625 19.51 -32.35 0.03
N ASN A 626 20.02 -33.35 0.75
CA ASN A 626 20.55 -33.18 2.10
C ASN A 626 22.06 -33.51 2.20
N ILE A 627 22.74 -32.88 3.17
CA ILE A 627 24.12 -33.24 3.51
C ILE A 627 24.19 -34.63 4.15
N ALA A 628 25.33 -35.29 4.05
CA ALA A 628 25.49 -36.69 4.47
C ALA A 628 25.10 -36.99 5.94
N SER A 629 25.20 -36.00 6.85
CA SER A 629 24.80 -36.12 8.26
C SER A 629 23.30 -35.97 8.51
N GLU A 630 22.55 -35.46 7.54
CA GLU A 630 21.11 -35.18 7.65
C GLU A 630 20.26 -35.99 6.67
N GLN A 631 20.87 -36.74 5.74
CA GLN A 631 20.15 -37.62 4.81
C GLN A 631 19.34 -38.68 5.57
N LEU A 632 18.12 -38.93 5.12
CA LEU A 632 17.27 -40.00 5.63
C LEU A 632 16.88 -40.94 4.48
N SER A 633 16.53 -42.16 4.85
CA SER A 633 15.92 -43.11 3.93
C SER A 633 14.78 -43.85 4.60
N SER A 634 13.89 -44.37 3.76
CA SER A 634 12.83 -45.29 4.15
C SER A 634 12.86 -46.48 3.22
N GLU A 635 12.44 -47.63 3.72
CA GLU A 635 12.28 -48.83 2.91
C GLU A 635 10.86 -49.40 3.07
N LYS A 636 10.39 -50.05 2.02
CA LYS A 636 9.13 -50.80 2.03
C LYS A 636 9.31 -52.09 1.26
N GLU A 637 8.76 -53.16 1.80
CA GLU A 637 8.68 -54.46 1.12
C GLU A 637 7.32 -54.60 0.44
N SER A 638 7.30 -55.24 -0.73
CA SER A 638 6.07 -55.62 -1.43
C SER A 638 5.40 -56.82 -0.76
N ASP A 639 4.19 -57.13 -1.19
CA ASP A 639 3.64 -58.48 -0.96
C ASP A 639 4.46 -59.53 -1.74
N GLU A 640 4.35 -60.78 -1.30
CA GLU A 640 5.02 -61.91 -1.93
C GLU A 640 4.40 -62.20 -3.30
N PHE A 641 5.23 -62.39 -4.32
CA PHE A 641 4.79 -62.75 -5.67
C PHE A 641 5.53 -63.99 -6.18
N THR A 642 4.93 -64.70 -7.13
CA THR A 642 5.48 -65.94 -7.68
C THR A 642 6.16 -65.68 -9.02
N ILE A 643 7.34 -66.27 -9.20
CA ILE A 643 8.03 -66.40 -10.49
C ILE A 643 7.92 -67.87 -10.89
N ASP A 644 7.42 -68.11 -12.10
CA ASP A 644 7.23 -69.43 -12.72
C ASP A 644 7.54 -69.23 -14.22
N ASN A 645 8.76 -69.58 -14.64
CA ASN A 645 9.31 -69.24 -15.97
C ASN A 645 9.03 -70.28 -17.05
#